data_AF-A0A2G3J670-F1
#
_entry.id   AF-A0A2G3J670-F1
#
_cell.length_a   1.000
_cell.length_b   1.000
_cell.length_c   1.000
_cell.angle_alpha   90.00
_cell.angle_beta   90.00
_cell.angle_gamma   90.00
#
_symmetry.space_group_name_H-M   'P 1'
#
loop_
_entity.id
_entity.type
_entity.pdbx_description
1 polymer ?
#
loop_
_entity_poly.entity_id
_entity_poly.type
_entity_poly.pdbx_seq_one_letter_code
_entity_poly.pdbx_strand_id
1 'polypeptide(L)'
;MNIFSLFRRYPVALRTFLVGLLLTAGLQLWLNFQHQTHVQTQLKQLAHLYAERIESRLDAEINILRGIQNAFIANPDLNKKTFSAILKQQNIQGRFPDFVSVQFIREIISSDLERFIKNRQLDDPAFSVKQDSPRPVYQIIDYIFPEHAVLHESEGLEISGQTANLTAIEYARDQGRGAASPVYQLKGYKNAPLGFVIRFPVYAPNKSLNNQKERRAAFIGSLGATFTIDKMILWIGHDAEKNIRIQLQDTGTTSGLNGAEKSKIIYTTKSVSNSNHELSASSLIQFPGRQWRLSAFATSDSFPRPYSLDYFIWILGVSLSGFIAFLLQRQRNNRESALDLAEQITQDLRKSELHYQQVAQLTEDAHDLIISRDLNGKITYANRAARIYFTDNTPILLGKNKPLLLSAELAINEPPIQQECQHRHSDGELHYFELTLFPLFNQENERSGSAMFAHNITQHKELIIELQKSRERFSALVDLAADWYWEQDKDFRFTQVSPGFFNSYALSRKSVIGHYRWELSDGRLSTEEWRIHKALLEAHRSFHDFIYTLKVGTESLIVRISGQPFYNERGEFLGYRGVGYDITASRSNEQAIHLEQQRIASILNSMADGVITIALNGDVEFINPAAVRLLNCRTAASIGKHIDHIYQVVSSEDHTPLTSLFSIALDFVEKNPASRTVLLNTHQQSLLIQESVIHLKNSKGTLTGLALIFRPV
;
A
#
# COMPACT_ATOMS: atom_id res chain seq x y z
N MET A 1 7.00 0.25 11.50
CA MET A 1 5.76 0.86 10.96
C MET A 1 4.60 0.40 11.85
N ASN A 2 3.96 1.33 12.57
CA ASN A 2 3.03 0.99 13.65
C ASN A 2 1.74 0.38 13.07
N ILE A 3 1.30 -0.79 13.51
CA ILE A 3 0.08 -1.46 13.00
C ILE A 3 -1.14 -0.52 13.06
N PHE A 4 -1.19 0.36 14.07
CA PHE A 4 -2.20 1.40 14.24
C PHE A 4 -2.25 2.46 13.13
N SER A 5 -1.14 2.77 12.44
CA SER A 5 -1.16 3.75 11.34
C SER A 5 -1.73 3.15 10.06
N LEU A 6 -1.55 1.85 9.83
CA LEU A 6 -2.19 1.10 8.75
C LEU A 6 -3.71 1.00 8.95
N PHE A 7 -4.16 0.81 10.20
CA PHE A 7 -5.58 0.80 10.58
C PHE A 7 -6.32 2.08 10.15
N ARG A 8 -5.66 3.23 10.22
CA ARG A 8 -6.24 4.53 9.88
C ARG A 8 -6.26 4.80 8.37
N ARG A 9 -5.28 4.24 7.63
CA ARG A 9 -5.09 4.51 6.20
C ARG A 9 -5.84 3.53 5.29
N TYR A 10 -6.04 2.27 5.70
CA TYR A 10 -6.67 1.22 4.87
C TYR A 10 -7.66 0.33 5.66
N PRO A 11 -8.76 0.89 6.21
CA PRO A 11 -9.64 0.16 7.12
C PRO A 11 -10.41 -1.00 6.46
N VAL A 12 -10.74 -0.88 5.16
CA VAL A 12 -11.46 -1.94 4.42
C VAL A 12 -10.54 -3.10 4.12
N ALA A 13 -9.36 -2.83 3.55
CA ALA A 13 -8.34 -3.84 3.25
C ALA A 13 -8.00 -4.68 4.49
N LEU A 14 -7.80 -4.01 5.63
CA LEU A 14 -7.42 -4.68 6.86
C LEU A 14 -8.53 -5.56 7.44
N ARG A 15 -9.78 -5.09 7.45
CA ARG A 15 -10.92 -5.90 7.91
C ARG A 15 -11.11 -7.15 7.05
N THR A 16 -11.03 -7.00 5.73
CA THR A 16 -11.14 -8.14 4.80
C THR A 16 -10.00 -9.13 5.01
N PHE A 17 -8.78 -8.64 5.17
CA PHE A 17 -7.62 -9.49 5.46
C PHE A 17 -7.79 -10.28 6.75
N LEU A 18 -8.23 -9.63 7.84
CA LEU A 18 -8.47 -10.27 9.12
C LEU A 18 -9.59 -11.32 9.06
N VAL A 19 -10.69 -11.04 8.35
CA VAL A 19 -11.77 -12.01 8.15
C VAL A 19 -11.26 -13.24 7.38
N GLY A 20 -10.47 -13.03 6.32
CA GLY A 20 -9.86 -14.12 5.55
C GLY A 20 -8.89 -14.97 6.37
N LEU A 21 -8.10 -14.34 7.25
CA LEU A 21 -7.24 -15.06 8.21
C LEU A 21 -8.04 -15.88 9.22
N LEU A 22 -9.15 -15.34 9.74
CA LEU A 22 -10.03 -16.06 10.66
C LEU A 22 -10.68 -17.27 10.00
N LEU A 23 -11.11 -17.15 8.74
CA LEU A 23 -11.65 -18.27 7.96
C LEU A 23 -10.58 -19.33 7.70
N THR A 24 -9.36 -18.92 7.36
CA THR A 24 -8.21 -19.83 7.17
C THR A 24 -7.88 -20.57 8.46
N ALA A 25 -7.83 -19.85 9.59
CA ALA A 25 -7.61 -20.45 10.91
C ALA A 25 -8.73 -21.43 11.30
N GLY A 26 -10.00 -21.07 11.02
CA GLY A 26 -11.15 -21.94 11.27
C GLY A 26 -11.10 -23.22 10.45
N LEU A 27 -10.77 -23.14 9.16
CA LEU A 27 -10.57 -24.30 8.30
C LEU A 27 -9.43 -25.18 8.81
N GLN A 28 -8.31 -24.58 9.23
CA GLN A 28 -7.17 -25.31 9.78
C GLN A 28 -7.52 -26.07 11.07
N LEU A 29 -8.27 -25.43 11.98
CA LEU A 29 -8.76 -26.06 13.19
C LEU A 29 -9.72 -27.23 12.88
N TRP A 30 -10.62 -27.05 11.91
CA TRP A 30 -11.56 -28.07 11.48
C TRP A 30 -10.84 -29.28 10.87
N LEU A 31 -9.87 -29.06 9.97
CA LEU A 31 -9.05 -30.14 9.39
C LEU A 31 -8.23 -30.89 10.44
N ASN A 32 -7.63 -30.17 11.39
CA ASN A 32 -6.91 -30.80 12.49
C ASN A 32 -7.83 -31.67 13.36
N PHE A 33 -9.04 -31.19 13.65
CA PHE A 33 -10.05 -31.95 14.39
C PHE A 33 -10.49 -33.21 13.63
N GLN A 34 -10.72 -33.11 12.31
CA GLN A 34 -11.06 -34.26 11.47
C GLN A 34 -9.93 -35.30 11.44
N HIS A 35 -8.69 -34.86 11.27
CA HIS A 35 -7.52 -35.73 11.29
C HIS A 35 -7.38 -36.47 12.62
N GLN A 36 -7.48 -35.76 13.76
CA GLN A 36 -7.40 -36.38 15.08
C GLN A 36 -8.51 -37.41 15.32
N THR A 37 -9.74 -37.11 14.88
CA THR A 37 -10.90 -38.01 15.00
C THR A 37 -10.71 -39.27 14.16
N HIS A 38 -10.18 -39.12 12.94
CA HIS A 38 -9.89 -40.23 12.05
C HIS A 38 -8.82 -41.16 12.64
N VAL A 39 -7.70 -40.61 13.11
CA VAL A 39 -6.62 -41.37 13.76
C VAL A 39 -7.13 -42.09 15.01
N GLN A 40 -7.90 -41.42 15.88
CA GLN A 40 -8.51 -42.04 17.07
C GLN A 40 -9.43 -43.22 16.72
N THR A 41 -10.23 -43.08 15.67
CA THR A 41 -11.15 -44.15 15.23
C THR A 41 -10.37 -45.35 14.71
N GLN A 42 -9.35 -45.13 13.88
CA GLN A 42 -8.49 -46.21 13.38
C GLN A 42 -7.71 -46.89 14.50
N LEU A 43 -7.13 -46.13 15.44
CA LEU A 43 -6.47 -46.70 16.62
C LEU A 43 -7.41 -47.57 17.45
N LYS A 44 -8.67 -47.14 17.65
CA LYS A 44 -9.66 -47.92 18.40
C LYS A 44 -9.98 -49.23 17.70
N GLN A 45 -10.14 -49.21 16.39
CA GLN A 45 -10.34 -50.43 15.58
C GLN A 45 -9.15 -51.37 15.68
N LEU A 46 -7.93 -50.85 15.57
CA LEU A 46 -6.70 -51.64 15.68
C LEU A 46 -6.51 -52.23 17.08
N ALA A 47 -6.71 -51.44 18.14
CA ALA A 47 -6.64 -51.92 19.52
C ALA A 47 -7.66 -53.03 19.77
N HIS A 48 -8.88 -52.90 19.24
CA HIS A 48 -9.90 -53.93 19.35
C HIS A 48 -9.55 -55.20 18.56
N LEU A 49 -9.12 -55.06 17.31
CA LEU A 49 -8.69 -56.18 16.46
C LEU A 49 -7.54 -56.97 17.10
N TYR A 50 -6.54 -56.28 17.66
CA TYR A 50 -5.41 -56.92 18.32
C TYR A 50 -5.81 -57.60 19.63
N ALA A 51 -6.67 -56.97 20.42
CA ALA A 51 -7.22 -57.59 21.62
C ALA A 51 -8.00 -58.87 21.27
N GLU A 52 -8.87 -58.82 20.26
CA GLU A 52 -9.67 -59.96 19.80
C GLU A 52 -8.80 -61.10 19.25
N ARG A 53 -7.72 -60.80 18.52
CA ARG A 53 -6.75 -61.82 18.07
C ARG A 53 -6.08 -62.54 19.24
N ILE A 54 -5.66 -61.80 20.27
CA ILE A 54 -5.05 -62.39 21.47
C ILE A 54 -6.08 -63.24 22.21
N GLU A 55 -7.28 -62.71 22.45
CA GLU A 55 -8.37 -63.40 23.15
C GLU A 55 -8.78 -64.69 22.43
N SER A 56 -9.03 -64.62 21.12
CA SER A 56 -9.37 -65.79 20.30
C SER A 56 -8.29 -66.87 20.33
N ARG A 57 -7.01 -66.47 20.31
CA ARG A 57 -5.89 -67.42 20.40
C ARG A 57 -5.80 -68.05 21.79
N LEU A 58 -5.96 -67.27 22.85
CA LEU A 58 -6.02 -67.78 24.23
C LEU A 58 -7.17 -68.78 24.39
N ASP A 59 -8.37 -68.45 23.89
CA ASP A 59 -9.52 -69.34 23.97
C ASP A 59 -9.30 -70.67 23.24
N ALA A 60 -8.64 -70.65 22.08
CA ALA A 60 -8.27 -71.86 21.36
C ALA A 60 -7.35 -72.77 22.20
N GLU A 61 -6.37 -72.21 22.90
CA GLU A 61 -5.47 -72.96 23.79
C GLU A 61 -6.13 -73.38 25.11
N ILE A 62 -7.02 -72.55 25.66
CA ILE A 62 -7.83 -72.89 26.84
C ILE A 62 -8.76 -74.07 26.55
N ASN A 63 -9.33 -74.16 25.35
CA ASN A 63 -10.20 -75.27 24.98
C ASN A 63 -9.44 -76.60 24.95
N ILE A 64 -8.15 -76.59 24.59
CA ILE A 64 -7.27 -77.77 24.68
C ILE A 64 -7.06 -78.16 26.13
N LEU A 65 -6.77 -77.19 27.00
CA LEU A 65 -6.64 -77.42 28.45
C LEU A 65 -7.89 -78.06 29.04
N ARG A 66 -9.08 -77.55 28.68
CA ARG A 66 -10.36 -78.12 29.14
C ARG A 66 -10.56 -79.56 28.66
N GLY A 67 -10.15 -79.87 27.42
CA GLY A 67 -10.16 -81.25 26.92
C GLY A 67 -9.31 -82.20 27.76
N ILE A 68 -8.12 -81.78 28.16
CA ILE A 68 -7.22 -82.57 29.01
C ILE A 68 -7.74 -82.64 30.45
N GLN A 69 -8.31 -81.55 30.97
CA GLN A 69 -8.96 -81.52 32.28
C GLN A 69 -10.06 -82.59 32.36
N ASN A 70 -10.86 -82.74 31.30
CA ASN A 70 -11.88 -83.79 31.22
C ASN A 70 -11.28 -85.21 31.20
N ALA A 71 -10.09 -85.39 30.62
CA ALA A 71 -9.38 -86.68 30.66
C ALA A 71 -8.95 -87.05 32.09
N PHE A 72 -8.50 -86.08 32.89
CA PHE A 72 -8.22 -86.30 34.33
C PHE A 72 -9.49 -86.59 35.14
N ILE A 73 -10.62 -85.96 34.79
CA ILE A 73 -11.90 -86.24 35.45
C ILE A 73 -12.36 -87.68 35.15
N ALA A 74 -12.17 -88.14 33.91
CA ALA A 74 -12.52 -89.50 33.50
C ALA A 74 -11.56 -90.56 34.06
N ASN A 75 -10.27 -90.24 34.19
CA ASN A 75 -9.24 -91.11 34.76
C ASN A 75 -8.33 -90.32 35.73
N PRO A 76 -8.61 -90.33 37.04
CA PRO A 76 -7.82 -89.58 38.04
C PRO A 76 -6.36 -90.04 38.15
N ASP A 77 -6.10 -91.31 37.83
CA ASP A 77 -4.78 -91.95 37.90
C ASP A 77 -4.05 -91.91 36.54
N LEU A 78 -4.40 -90.95 35.68
CA LEU A 78 -3.77 -90.75 34.39
C LEU A 78 -2.25 -90.58 34.54
N ASN A 79 -1.49 -91.51 33.95
CA ASN A 79 -0.03 -91.54 34.03
C ASN A 79 0.64 -90.60 32.99
N LYS A 80 1.95 -90.35 33.16
CA LYS A 80 2.75 -89.47 32.28
C LYS A 80 2.65 -89.89 30.81
N LYS A 81 2.76 -91.19 30.52
CA LYS A 81 2.73 -91.72 29.15
C LYS A 81 1.42 -91.38 28.45
N THR A 82 0.29 -91.55 29.15
CA THR A 82 -1.05 -91.23 28.62
C THR A 82 -1.23 -89.73 28.45
N PHE A 83 -0.80 -88.94 29.43
CA PHE A 83 -0.81 -87.48 29.36
C PHE A 83 -0.06 -86.96 28.12
N SER A 84 1.19 -87.41 27.95
CA SER A 84 2.02 -87.04 26.79
C SER A 84 1.44 -87.57 25.48
N ALA A 85 0.84 -88.77 25.46
CA ALA A 85 0.22 -89.33 24.26
C ALA A 85 -0.99 -88.52 23.78
N ILE A 86 -1.89 -88.11 24.68
CA ILE A 86 -3.05 -87.26 24.36
C ILE A 86 -2.57 -85.95 23.69
N LEU A 87 -1.58 -85.30 24.30
CA LEU A 87 -1.03 -84.04 23.79
C LEU A 87 -0.27 -84.19 22.47
N LYS A 88 0.48 -85.28 22.28
CA LYS A 88 1.15 -85.60 21.01
C LYS A 88 0.13 -85.86 19.90
N GLN A 89 -0.94 -86.62 20.18
CA GLN A 89 -1.98 -86.96 19.21
C GLN A 89 -2.83 -85.74 18.79
N GLN A 90 -3.00 -84.76 19.68
CA GLN A 90 -3.64 -83.48 19.35
C GLN A 90 -2.74 -82.55 18.50
N ASN A 91 -1.51 -82.97 18.19
CA ASN A 91 -0.51 -82.21 17.43
C ASN A 91 -0.38 -80.76 17.92
N ILE A 92 -0.31 -80.57 19.24
CA ILE A 92 -0.31 -79.23 19.85
C ILE A 92 0.87 -78.40 19.35
N GLN A 93 2.06 -78.98 19.28
CA GLN A 93 3.25 -78.26 18.81
C GLN A 93 3.16 -77.87 17.33
N GLY A 94 2.47 -78.65 16.49
CA GLY A 94 2.25 -78.30 15.08
C GLY A 94 1.15 -77.24 14.90
N ARG A 95 0.06 -77.33 15.68
CA ARG A 95 -1.08 -76.40 15.61
C ARG A 95 -0.81 -75.06 16.31
N PHE A 96 0.04 -75.09 17.32
CA PHE A 96 0.46 -73.94 18.13
C PHE A 96 2.00 -73.93 18.25
N PRO A 97 2.73 -73.47 17.23
CA PRO A 97 4.21 -73.44 17.28
C PRO A 97 4.77 -72.61 18.45
N ASP A 98 4.03 -71.59 18.88
CA ASP A 98 4.38 -70.71 19.99
C ASP A 98 4.04 -71.29 21.37
N PHE A 99 3.34 -72.41 21.42
CA PHE A 99 2.97 -73.08 22.66
C PHE A 99 4.21 -73.34 23.53
N VAL A 100 4.12 -72.95 24.81
CA VAL A 100 5.26 -73.02 25.73
C VAL A 100 5.26 -74.36 26.45
N SER A 101 4.24 -74.62 27.27
CA SER A 101 4.05 -75.92 27.91
C SER A 101 2.68 -76.05 28.57
N VAL A 102 2.18 -77.28 28.69
CA VAL A 102 1.12 -77.66 29.63
C VAL A 102 1.73 -78.45 30.78
N GLN A 103 1.29 -78.14 31.99
CA GLN A 103 1.79 -78.69 33.24
C GLN A 103 0.63 -79.17 34.10
N PHE A 104 0.76 -80.36 34.68
CA PHE A 104 -0.09 -80.81 35.75
C PHE A 104 0.67 -80.74 37.07
N ILE A 105 0.14 -79.96 38.01
CA ILE A 105 0.71 -79.77 39.34
C ILE A 105 -0.17 -80.51 40.33
N ARG A 106 0.43 -81.42 41.10
CA ARG A 106 -0.28 -82.24 42.08
C ARG A 106 -0.11 -81.63 43.47
N GLU A 107 -1.21 -81.60 44.22
CA GLU A 107 -1.20 -81.26 45.64
C GLU A 107 -0.92 -82.54 46.44
N ILE A 108 0.15 -82.54 47.22
CA ILE A 108 0.60 -83.71 47.98
C ILE A 108 0.79 -83.32 49.44
N ILE A 109 0.11 -84.02 50.33
CA ILE A 109 0.29 -83.86 51.78
C ILE A 109 1.64 -84.46 52.16
N SER A 110 2.36 -83.84 53.09
CA SER A 110 3.71 -84.27 53.47
C SER A 110 3.83 -85.75 53.86
N SER A 111 2.77 -86.35 54.41
CA SER A 111 2.73 -87.77 54.80
C SER A 111 2.76 -88.73 53.60
N ASP A 112 2.33 -88.30 52.43
CA ASP A 112 2.21 -89.14 51.22
C ASP A 112 3.34 -88.90 50.22
N LEU A 113 4.27 -87.98 50.49
CA LEU A 113 5.34 -87.59 49.57
C LEU A 113 6.25 -88.76 49.17
N GLU A 114 6.73 -89.56 50.13
CA GLU A 114 7.59 -90.71 49.82
C GLU A 114 6.86 -91.78 48.98
N ARG A 115 5.57 -92.02 49.29
CA ARG A 115 4.73 -92.96 48.53
C ARG A 115 4.56 -92.45 47.09
N PHE A 116 4.31 -91.16 46.92
CA PHE A 116 4.21 -90.52 45.61
C PHE A 116 5.51 -90.67 44.80
N ILE A 117 6.67 -90.36 45.39
CA ILE A 117 7.96 -90.48 44.70
C ILE A 117 8.22 -91.92 44.23
N LYS A 118 8.01 -92.91 45.11
CA LYS A 118 8.18 -94.34 44.76
C LYS A 118 7.24 -94.75 43.63
N ASN A 119 5.97 -94.37 43.70
CA ASN A 119 5.00 -94.68 42.65
C ASN A 119 5.41 -94.04 41.32
N ARG A 120 5.92 -92.81 41.35
CA ARG A 120 6.31 -92.11 40.14
C ARG A 120 7.59 -92.66 39.50
N GLN A 121 8.51 -93.18 40.32
CA GLN A 121 9.71 -93.88 39.88
C GLN A 121 9.43 -95.22 39.17
N LEU A 122 8.24 -95.80 39.35
CA LEU A 122 7.78 -96.95 38.55
C LEU A 122 7.53 -96.56 37.08
N ASP A 123 7.06 -95.33 36.85
CA ASP A 123 6.80 -94.80 35.50
C ASP A 123 8.04 -94.13 34.88
N ASP A 124 8.82 -93.41 35.70
CA ASP A 124 10.02 -92.67 35.30
C ASP A 124 11.11 -92.79 36.38
N PRO A 125 12.07 -93.72 36.22
CA PRO A 125 13.11 -93.99 37.22
C PRO A 125 14.00 -92.79 37.55
N ALA A 126 14.07 -91.77 36.69
CA ALA A 126 14.86 -90.56 36.91
C ALA A 126 14.11 -89.48 37.71
N PHE A 127 12.83 -89.70 38.05
CA PHE A 127 12.02 -88.74 38.79
C PHE A 127 12.55 -88.51 40.21
N SER A 128 12.75 -87.24 40.54
CA SER A 128 13.12 -86.78 41.87
C SER A 128 12.44 -85.45 42.18
N VAL A 129 12.17 -85.20 43.46
CA VAL A 129 11.57 -83.94 43.92
C VAL A 129 12.66 -83.02 44.45
N LYS A 130 12.78 -81.81 43.88
CA LYS A 130 13.72 -80.79 44.36
C LYS A 130 13.02 -79.93 45.42
N GLN A 131 13.44 -80.06 46.67
CA GLN A 131 12.86 -79.34 47.81
C GLN A 131 13.89 -78.46 48.53
N ASP A 132 13.49 -77.23 48.88
CA ASP A 132 14.31 -76.31 49.67
C ASP A 132 14.07 -76.46 51.19
N SER A 133 12.87 -76.90 51.62
CA SER A 133 12.51 -77.07 53.04
C SER A 133 11.23 -77.91 53.22
N PRO A 134 11.01 -78.57 54.38
CA PRO A 134 9.80 -79.32 54.67
C PRO A 134 8.55 -78.43 54.70
N ARG A 135 7.43 -78.90 54.12
CA ARG A 135 6.15 -78.18 54.04
C ARG A 135 4.97 -79.11 54.39
N PRO A 136 3.85 -78.60 54.93
CA PRO A 136 2.67 -79.42 55.23
C PRO A 136 2.00 -79.95 53.95
N VAL A 137 2.00 -79.15 52.89
CA VAL A 137 1.45 -79.46 51.58
C VAL A 137 2.47 -79.02 50.53
N TYR A 138 2.74 -79.89 49.56
CA TYR A 138 3.61 -79.63 48.44
C TYR A 138 2.79 -79.44 47.16
N GLN A 139 3.21 -78.50 46.31
CA GLN A 139 2.68 -78.30 44.98
C GLN A 139 3.78 -78.67 43.98
N ILE A 140 3.72 -79.89 43.46
CA ILE A 140 4.80 -80.48 42.65
C ILE A 140 4.34 -80.57 41.20
N ILE A 141 5.17 -80.12 40.27
CA ILE A 141 4.95 -80.37 38.83
C ILE A 141 5.15 -81.86 38.57
N ASP A 142 4.05 -82.59 38.39
CA ASP A 142 4.04 -84.04 38.17
C ASP A 142 4.20 -84.38 36.69
N TYR A 143 3.49 -83.66 35.81
CA TYR A 143 3.62 -83.82 34.37
C TYR A 143 3.89 -82.48 33.69
N ILE A 144 4.75 -82.52 32.67
CA ILE A 144 5.02 -81.38 31.79
C ILE A 144 5.15 -81.84 30.34
N PHE A 145 4.59 -81.06 29.42
CA PHE A 145 4.68 -81.28 27.99
C PHE A 145 4.89 -79.94 27.27
N PRO A 146 5.75 -79.84 26.24
CA PRO A 146 6.56 -80.91 25.65
C PRO A 146 7.75 -81.34 26.51
N GLU A 147 8.26 -82.54 26.27
CA GLU A 147 9.41 -83.15 26.99
C GLU A 147 10.77 -82.60 26.46
N HIS A 148 10.83 -81.32 26.07
CA HIS A 148 12.02 -80.73 25.42
C HIS A 148 13.13 -80.37 26.41
N ALA A 149 14.39 -80.49 25.97
CA ALA A 149 15.59 -80.09 26.73
C ALA A 149 15.63 -78.61 27.16
N VAL A 150 14.87 -77.72 26.51
CA VAL A 150 14.82 -76.29 26.90
C VAL A 150 14.09 -76.07 28.23
N LEU A 151 13.21 -77.00 28.62
CA LEU A 151 12.54 -77.08 29.92
C LEU A 151 13.39 -77.90 30.88
N HIS A 152 14.67 -77.54 31.07
CA HIS A 152 15.55 -78.29 31.94
C HIS A 152 15.01 -78.25 33.38
N GLU A 153 14.63 -79.44 33.89
CA GLU A 153 14.40 -79.75 35.30
C GLU A 153 13.17 -79.13 35.98
N SER A 154 12.09 -78.88 35.22
CA SER A 154 10.83 -78.39 35.80
C SER A 154 9.95 -79.51 36.39
N GLU A 155 10.12 -80.76 35.96
CA GLU A 155 9.38 -81.90 36.51
C GLU A 155 9.95 -82.28 37.89
N GLY A 156 9.08 -82.52 38.87
CA GLY A 156 9.47 -82.71 40.26
C GLY A 156 9.83 -81.41 41.00
N LEU A 157 9.73 -80.25 40.33
CA LEU A 157 9.95 -78.95 40.96
C LEU A 157 8.78 -78.60 41.89
N GLU A 158 9.12 -78.21 43.10
CA GLU A 158 8.21 -77.63 44.08
C GLU A 158 7.98 -76.14 43.75
N ILE A 159 6.72 -75.75 43.54
CA ILE A 159 6.38 -74.40 43.05
C ILE A 159 5.90 -73.44 44.14
N SER A 160 6.00 -73.77 45.42
CA SER A 160 5.55 -72.86 46.49
C SER A 160 6.35 -71.56 46.54
N GLY A 161 7.57 -71.54 46.00
CA GLY A 161 8.36 -70.32 45.81
C GLY A 161 7.85 -69.42 44.67
N GLN A 162 6.84 -69.83 43.90
CA GLN A 162 6.25 -69.08 42.79
C GLN A 162 4.88 -68.50 43.18
N THR A 163 4.89 -67.42 43.99
CA THR A 163 3.67 -66.84 44.57
C THR A 163 2.58 -66.57 43.53
N ALA A 164 2.92 -65.98 42.37
CA ALA A 164 1.94 -65.70 41.31
C ALA A 164 1.23 -66.97 40.78
N ASN A 165 1.98 -68.06 40.60
CA ASN A 165 1.46 -69.35 40.14
C ASN A 165 0.59 -70.00 41.22
N LEU A 166 1.03 -70.00 42.49
CA LEU A 166 0.24 -70.48 43.62
C LEU A 166 -1.09 -69.74 43.75
N THR A 167 -1.10 -68.40 43.67
CA THR A 167 -2.32 -67.61 43.78
C THR A 167 -3.34 -68.01 42.72
N ALA A 168 -2.89 -68.31 41.50
CA ALA A 168 -3.77 -68.81 40.45
C ALA A 168 -4.34 -70.20 40.76
N ILE A 169 -3.53 -71.11 41.31
CA ILE A 169 -3.97 -72.46 41.71
C ILE A 169 -5.01 -72.38 42.82
N GLU A 170 -4.74 -71.61 43.87
CA GLU A 170 -5.64 -71.44 45.01
C GLU A 170 -6.96 -70.81 44.59
N TYR A 171 -6.90 -69.77 43.75
CA TYR A 171 -8.10 -69.12 43.22
C TYR A 171 -8.90 -70.08 42.33
N ALA A 172 -8.23 -70.82 41.43
CA ALA A 172 -8.89 -71.80 40.56
C ALA A 172 -9.57 -72.90 41.38
N ARG A 173 -8.89 -73.46 42.38
CA ARG A 173 -9.42 -74.45 43.33
C ARG A 173 -10.63 -73.93 44.10
N ASP A 174 -10.53 -72.72 44.63
CA ASP A 174 -11.58 -72.21 45.50
C ASP A 174 -12.83 -71.81 44.71
N GLN A 175 -12.66 -71.36 43.46
CA GLN A 175 -13.75 -70.90 42.59
C GLN A 175 -14.32 -72.00 41.68
N GLY A 176 -13.63 -73.12 41.47
CA GLY A 176 -14.10 -74.16 40.56
C GLY A 176 -13.99 -73.80 39.07
N ARG A 177 -13.25 -72.75 38.71
CA ARG A 177 -13.09 -72.27 37.34
C ARG A 177 -11.64 -71.93 37.03
N GLY A 178 -11.32 -71.71 35.75
CA GLY A 178 -9.99 -71.31 35.34
C GLY A 178 -9.56 -69.96 35.93
N ALA A 179 -8.27 -69.81 36.22
CA ALA A 179 -7.67 -68.61 36.75
C ALA A 179 -6.29 -68.36 36.16
N ALA A 180 -6.03 -67.11 35.75
CA ALA A 180 -4.73 -66.69 35.28
C ALA A 180 -3.90 -66.04 36.40
N SER A 181 -2.60 -66.33 36.42
CA SER A 181 -1.67 -65.70 37.34
C SER A 181 -1.37 -64.24 36.97
N PRO A 182 -0.87 -63.42 37.93
CA PRO A 182 -0.06 -62.27 37.59
C PRO A 182 1.13 -62.67 36.70
N VAL A 183 1.69 -61.69 35.98
CA VAL A 183 2.91 -61.93 35.20
C VAL A 183 4.11 -62.05 36.13
N TYR A 184 4.91 -63.10 35.95
CA TYR A 184 6.10 -63.41 36.75
C TYR A 184 7.22 -63.96 35.86
N GLN A 185 8.44 -64.05 36.42
CA GLN A 185 9.56 -64.68 35.72
C GLN A 185 9.43 -66.20 35.78
N LEU A 186 9.39 -66.84 34.62
CA LEU A 186 9.25 -68.29 34.52
C LEU A 186 10.58 -68.98 34.86
N LYS A 187 10.63 -69.64 36.02
CA LYS A 187 11.77 -70.46 36.44
C LYS A 187 11.79 -71.79 35.64
N GLY A 188 12.98 -72.28 35.29
CA GLY A 188 13.15 -73.50 34.47
C GLY A 188 13.16 -73.25 32.96
N TYR A 189 13.09 -71.98 32.53
CA TYR A 189 13.16 -71.58 31.12
C TYR A 189 14.44 -70.79 30.85
N LYS A 190 15.01 -70.97 29.65
CA LYS A 190 16.19 -70.21 29.20
C LYS A 190 15.89 -68.70 29.26
N ASN A 191 16.76 -67.93 29.90
CA ASN A 191 16.66 -66.48 30.12
C ASN A 191 15.50 -66.01 31.03
N ALA A 192 14.79 -66.92 31.70
CA ALA A 192 13.70 -66.61 32.63
C ALA A 192 12.70 -65.54 32.11
N PRO A 193 12.06 -65.77 30.95
CA PRO A 193 11.17 -64.80 30.33
C PRO A 193 10.00 -64.44 31.25
N LEU A 194 9.47 -63.22 31.07
CA LEU A 194 8.21 -62.81 31.66
C LEU A 194 7.06 -63.60 31.02
N GLY A 195 6.26 -64.23 31.85
CA GLY A 195 5.12 -65.03 31.42
C GLY A 195 4.05 -65.11 32.48
N PHE A 196 2.98 -65.82 32.15
CA PHE A 196 1.87 -66.09 33.05
C PHE A 196 1.34 -67.50 32.79
N VAL A 197 0.55 -68.01 33.71
CA VAL A 197 -0.08 -69.33 33.58
C VAL A 197 -1.58 -69.21 33.70
N ILE A 198 -2.30 -70.01 32.93
CA ILE A 198 -3.74 -70.21 33.11
C ILE A 198 -3.94 -71.60 33.70
N ARG A 199 -4.56 -71.65 34.88
CA ARG A 199 -4.70 -72.84 35.71
C ARG A 199 -6.18 -73.22 35.83
N PHE A 200 -6.46 -74.50 35.67
CA PHE A 200 -7.76 -75.12 35.90
C PHE A 200 -7.63 -76.13 37.04
N PRO A 201 -8.63 -76.21 37.94
CA PRO A 201 -8.58 -77.14 39.05
C PRO A 201 -9.01 -78.54 38.60
N VAL A 202 -8.40 -79.56 39.17
CA VAL A 202 -8.79 -80.97 38.99
C VAL A 202 -9.21 -81.52 40.34
N TYR A 203 -10.42 -82.06 40.39
CA TYR A 203 -11.00 -82.62 41.61
C TYR A 203 -11.16 -84.13 41.49
N ALA A 204 -11.14 -84.81 42.62
CA ALA A 204 -11.44 -86.22 42.72
C ALA A 204 -12.89 -86.50 42.30
N PRO A 205 -13.12 -87.59 41.54
CA PRO A 205 -14.46 -87.96 41.12
C PRO A 205 -15.31 -88.33 42.34
N ASN A 206 -16.63 -88.17 42.20
CA ASN A 206 -17.61 -88.55 43.21
C ASN A 206 -17.50 -87.79 44.56
N LYS A 207 -16.82 -86.64 44.60
CA LYS A 207 -16.83 -85.71 45.73
C LYS A 207 -17.76 -84.52 45.44
N SER A 208 -18.41 -83.98 46.48
CA SER A 208 -19.22 -82.76 46.34
C SER A 208 -18.32 -81.55 46.05
N LEU A 209 -18.81 -80.61 45.22
CA LEU A 209 -18.09 -79.39 44.81
C LEU A 209 -18.90 -78.10 45.06
N ASN A 210 -19.94 -78.18 45.89
CA ASN A 210 -20.93 -77.11 46.04
C ASN A 210 -20.37 -75.88 46.77
N ASN A 211 -19.51 -76.10 47.76
CA ASN A 211 -18.88 -75.02 48.52
C ASN A 211 -17.34 -75.06 48.47
N GLN A 212 -16.71 -73.97 48.89
CA GLN A 212 -15.25 -73.82 48.86
C GLN A 212 -14.53 -74.89 49.70
N LYS A 213 -15.06 -75.25 50.87
CA LYS A 213 -14.46 -76.25 51.77
C LYS A 213 -14.47 -77.64 51.13
N GLU A 214 -15.58 -78.02 50.51
CA GLU A 214 -15.72 -79.26 49.75
C GLU A 214 -14.80 -79.31 48.53
N ARG A 215 -14.71 -78.22 47.77
CA ARG A 215 -13.76 -78.11 46.63
C ARG A 215 -12.32 -78.29 47.08
N ARG A 216 -11.92 -77.68 48.20
CA ARG A 216 -10.59 -77.86 48.77
C ARG A 216 -10.32 -79.32 49.17
N ALA A 217 -11.28 -79.98 49.81
CA ALA A 217 -11.14 -81.38 50.21
C ALA A 217 -11.13 -82.37 49.03
N ALA A 218 -11.76 -82.00 47.91
CA ALA A 218 -11.79 -82.79 46.68
C ALA A 218 -10.60 -82.49 45.75
N PHE A 219 -9.77 -81.51 46.04
CA PHE A 219 -8.72 -81.04 45.12
C PHE A 219 -7.58 -82.06 44.98
N ILE A 220 -7.25 -82.43 43.75
CA ILE A 220 -6.11 -83.31 43.43
C ILE A 220 -4.91 -82.49 42.98
N GLY A 221 -5.16 -81.43 42.21
CA GLY A 221 -4.11 -80.67 41.56
C GLY A 221 -4.66 -79.69 40.55
N SER A 222 -3.76 -79.04 39.82
CA SER A 222 -4.09 -78.05 38.80
C SER A 222 -3.40 -78.33 37.49
N LEU A 223 -4.19 -78.41 36.43
CA LEU A 223 -3.73 -78.41 35.06
C LEU A 223 -3.57 -76.95 34.60
N GLY A 224 -2.46 -76.60 33.96
CA GLY A 224 -2.34 -75.28 33.37
C GLY A 224 -1.43 -75.21 32.16
N ALA A 225 -1.64 -74.19 31.35
CA ALA A 225 -0.71 -73.82 30.27
C ALA A 225 0.10 -72.60 30.69
N THR A 226 1.35 -72.60 30.26
CA THR A 226 2.26 -71.47 30.42
C THR A 226 2.28 -70.66 29.13
N PHE A 227 2.32 -69.34 29.27
CA PHE A 227 2.35 -68.39 28.18
C PHE A 227 3.47 -67.39 28.42
N THR A 228 4.17 -67.00 27.37
CA THR A 228 5.20 -65.96 27.45
C THR A 228 4.75 -64.73 26.67
N ILE A 229 5.06 -63.55 27.21
CA ILE A 229 4.60 -62.28 26.66
C ILE A 229 5.21 -62.00 25.28
N ASP A 230 6.47 -62.37 25.10
CA ASP A 230 7.23 -62.23 23.85
C ASP A 230 6.65 -63.06 22.69
N LYS A 231 6.06 -64.23 22.98
CA LYS A 231 5.38 -65.03 21.97
C LYS A 231 3.94 -64.56 21.75
N MET A 232 3.26 -64.17 22.82
CA MET A 232 1.88 -63.67 22.74
C MET A 232 1.78 -62.42 21.84
N ILE A 233 2.78 -61.54 21.89
CA ILE A 233 2.82 -60.35 21.02
C ILE A 233 3.08 -60.69 19.54
N LEU A 234 3.52 -61.90 19.20
CA LEU A 234 3.64 -62.31 17.79
C LEU A 234 2.28 -62.64 17.17
N TRP A 235 1.26 -62.95 17.99
CA TRP A 235 -0.07 -63.33 17.52
C TRP A 235 -0.85 -62.17 16.87
N ILE A 236 -0.51 -60.93 17.21
CA ILE A 236 -1.09 -59.75 16.56
C ILE A 236 -0.54 -59.54 15.13
N GLY A 237 0.60 -60.17 14.81
CA GLY A 237 1.26 -60.15 13.50
C GLY A 237 2.51 -59.25 13.46
N HIS A 238 3.53 -59.67 12.69
CA HIS A 238 4.82 -58.97 12.59
C HIS A 238 4.72 -57.52 12.08
N ASP A 239 3.71 -57.18 11.29
CA ASP A 239 3.53 -55.82 10.78
C ASP A 239 3.00 -54.84 11.84
N ALA A 240 2.34 -55.35 12.88
CA ALA A 240 1.77 -54.51 13.94
C ALA A 240 2.86 -53.81 14.76
N GLU A 241 3.93 -54.53 15.12
CA GLU A 241 5.02 -54.00 15.95
C GLU A 241 5.93 -53.00 15.21
N LYS A 242 5.96 -53.06 13.86
CA LYS A 242 6.74 -52.13 13.05
C LYS A 242 6.07 -50.76 12.93
N ASN A 243 4.75 -50.78 12.89
CA ASN A 243 3.96 -49.61 12.52
C ASN A 243 3.42 -48.89 13.76
N ILE A 244 3.01 -49.61 14.81
CA ILE A 244 2.27 -49.02 15.93
C ILE A 244 2.95 -49.39 17.25
N ARG A 245 3.02 -48.42 18.17
CA ARG A 245 3.49 -48.70 19.53
C ARG A 245 2.34 -49.32 20.31
N ILE A 246 2.60 -50.49 20.91
CA ILE A 246 1.62 -51.25 21.67
C ILE A 246 2.08 -51.37 23.11
N GLN A 247 1.14 -51.23 24.04
CA GLN A 247 1.35 -51.42 25.46
C GLN A 247 0.32 -52.39 26.02
N LEU A 248 0.78 -53.40 26.75
CA LEU A 248 -0.08 -54.28 27.53
C LEU A 248 0.04 -53.92 29.00
N GLN A 249 -1.09 -53.77 29.65
CA GLN A 249 -1.20 -53.43 31.05
C GLN A 249 -2.09 -54.43 31.78
N ASP A 250 -1.56 -54.98 32.87
CA ASP A 250 -2.35 -55.80 33.78
C ASP A 250 -3.31 -54.89 34.57
N THR A 251 -4.61 -55.12 34.46
CA THR A 251 -5.61 -54.38 35.26
C THR A 251 -6.07 -55.15 36.49
N GLY A 252 -5.55 -56.35 36.71
CA GLY A 252 -5.87 -57.20 37.85
C GLY A 252 -7.02 -58.18 37.56
N THR A 253 -7.64 -58.67 38.64
CA THR A 253 -8.68 -59.72 38.56
C THR A 253 -10.06 -59.17 38.19
N THR A 254 -10.80 -59.89 37.34
CA THR A 254 -12.16 -59.51 36.87
C THR A 254 -13.23 -59.52 37.96
N SER A 255 -12.94 -60.02 39.16
CA SER A 255 -13.91 -60.20 40.24
C SER A 255 -13.65 -59.36 41.50
N GLY A 256 -12.79 -58.33 41.42
CA GLY A 256 -12.60 -57.38 42.52
C GLY A 256 -12.08 -57.97 43.84
N LEU A 257 -11.54 -59.19 43.83
CA LEU A 257 -11.02 -59.87 45.01
C LEU A 257 -9.53 -59.59 45.13
N ASN A 258 -9.18 -58.82 46.16
CA ASN A 258 -7.93 -58.11 46.42
C ASN A 258 -7.81 -56.77 45.66
N GLY A 259 -8.50 -55.73 46.16
CA GLY A 259 -8.40 -54.33 45.73
C GLY A 259 -7.03 -53.66 45.93
N ALA A 260 -5.93 -54.42 45.86
CA ALA A 260 -4.57 -53.97 46.10
C ALA A 260 -3.56 -54.37 45.00
N GLU A 261 -3.98 -55.07 43.93
CA GLU A 261 -3.10 -55.28 42.78
C GLU A 261 -3.03 -53.99 41.95
N LYS A 262 -1.95 -53.22 42.14
CA LYS A 262 -1.66 -52.05 41.31
C LYS A 262 -1.51 -52.48 39.87
N SER A 263 -2.23 -51.77 38.99
CA SER A 263 -2.10 -51.99 37.56
C SER A 263 -0.65 -51.82 37.11
N LYS A 264 -0.13 -52.81 36.37
CA LYS A 264 1.29 -52.90 36.01
C LYS A 264 1.44 -53.02 34.50
N ILE A 265 2.32 -52.22 33.91
CA ILE A 265 2.69 -52.37 32.49
C ILE A 265 3.49 -53.67 32.35
N ILE A 266 3.01 -54.56 31.49
CA ILE A 266 3.58 -55.88 31.22
C ILE A 266 4.52 -55.82 30.02
N TYR A 267 4.11 -55.09 28.98
CA TYR A 267 4.84 -54.99 27.74
C TYR A 267 4.70 -53.58 27.16
N THR A 268 5.76 -53.09 26.55
CA THR A 268 5.73 -51.94 25.66
C THR A 268 6.64 -52.23 24.48
N THR A 269 6.20 -51.92 23.27
CA THR A 269 7.06 -51.98 22.08
C THR A 269 8.29 -51.09 22.30
N LYS A 270 9.48 -51.60 21.97
CA LYS A 270 10.77 -50.90 22.18
C LYS A 270 10.98 -49.68 21.28
N SER A 271 10.12 -49.48 20.29
CA SER A 271 10.23 -48.42 19.30
C SER A 271 9.16 -47.35 19.50
N VAL A 272 9.58 -46.11 19.33
CA VAL A 272 8.83 -44.84 19.30
C VAL A 272 8.72 -44.09 20.64
N SER A 273 9.43 -42.96 20.64
CA SER A 273 9.45 -41.83 21.58
C SER A 273 8.31 -41.80 22.63
N ASN A 274 8.67 -41.76 23.91
CA ASN A 274 7.75 -41.41 25.00
C ASN A 274 7.38 -39.91 24.91
N SER A 275 6.44 -39.53 24.06
CA SER A 275 5.79 -38.23 24.19
C SER A 275 4.46 -38.40 24.92
N ASN A 276 4.26 -37.66 26.02
CA ASN A 276 3.06 -37.74 26.87
C ASN A 276 1.76 -37.29 26.17
N HIS A 277 1.80 -36.96 24.88
CA HIS A 277 0.69 -36.43 24.09
C HIS A 277 0.38 -37.27 22.84
N GLU A 278 0.80 -38.53 22.79
CA GLU A 278 0.44 -39.42 21.68
C GLU A 278 -1.03 -39.81 21.78
N LEU A 279 -1.76 -39.63 20.67
CA LEU A 279 -3.11 -40.18 20.53
C LEU A 279 -3.04 -41.68 20.76
N SER A 280 -3.87 -42.17 21.69
CA SER A 280 -3.94 -43.57 22.04
C SER A 280 -5.39 -44.04 22.06
N ALA A 281 -5.60 -45.30 21.72
CA ALA A 281 -6.85 -46.00 21.98
C ALA A 281 -6.55 -47.32 22.69
N SER A 282 -7.49 -47.76 23.52
CA SER A 282 -7.33 -48.99 24.30
C SER A 282 -8.51 -49.93 24.15
N SER A 283 -8.22 -51.22 24.18
CA SER A 283 -9.22 -52.29 24.28
C SER A 283 -8.88 -53.23 25.43
N LEU A 284 -9.87 -53.95 25.92
CA LEU A 284 -9.74 -54.86 27.07
C LEU A 284 -9.66 -56.28 26.54
N ILE A 285 -8.73 -57.06 27.07
CA ILE A 285 -8.58 -58.49 26.81
C ILE A 285 -9.05 -59.22 28.06
N GLN A 286 -10.02 -60.10 27.91
CA GLN A 286 -10.56 -60.88 29.01
C GLN A 286 -10.11 -62.33 28.90
N PHE A 287 -9.69 -62.91 30.03
CA PHE A 287 -9.38 -64.33 30.12
C PHE A 287 -9.65 -64.80 31.57
N PRO A 288 -9.64 -66.11 31.86
CA PRO A 288 -10.17 -66.64 33.12
C PRO A 288 -9.60 -65.96 34.37
N GLY A 289 -10.45 -65.25 35.11
CA GLY A 289 -10.12 -64.61 36.38
C GLY A 289 -9.30 -63.30 36.30
N ARG A 290 -8.92 -62.81 35.11
CA ARG A 290 -8.03 -61.65 34.97
C ARG A 290 -8.34 -60.84 33.70
N GLN A 291 -8.00 -59.55 33.72
CA GLN A 291 -8.26 -58.65 32.61
C GLN A 291 -7.05 -57.77 32.33
N TRP A 292 -6.69 -57.65 31.06
CA TRP A 292 -5.62 -56.78 30.59
C TRP A 292 -6.17 -55.67 29.71
N ARG A 293 -5.44 -54.55 29.65
CA ARG A 293 -5.68 -53.44 28.74
C ARG A 293 -4.58 -53.42 27.70
N LEU A 294 -4.97 -53.55 26.44
CA LEU A 294 -4.10 -53.32 25.29
C LEU A 294 -4.31 -51.89 24.81
N SER A 295 -3.24 -51.10 24.80
CA SER A 295 -3.26 -49.72 24.30
C SER A 295 -2.40 -49.62 23.05
N ALA A 296 -2.98 -49.09 21.97
CA ALA A 296 -2.30 -48.77 20.72
C ALA A 296 -2.09 -47.25 20.65
N PHE A 297 -0.88 -46.82 20.29
CA PHE A 297 -0.48 -45.42 20.20
C PHE A 297 -0.11 -45.06 18.77
N ALA A 298 -0.60 -43.91 18.29
CA ALA A 298 -0.22 -43.40 16.99
C ALA A 298 1.28 -43.06 16.96
N THR A 299 1.96 -43.58 15.94
CA THR A 299 3.35 -43.25 15.63
C THR A 299 3.40 -42.29 14.45
N SER A 300 4.48 -41.51 14.34
CA SER A 300 4.68 -40.58 13.23
C SER A 300 4.71 -41.26 11.85
N ASP A 301 5.16 -42.52 11.80
CA ASP A 301 5.36 -43.26 10.55
C ASP A 301 4.06 -43.87 10.02
N SER A 302 3.17 -44.32 10.92
CA SER A 302 1.89 -44.93 10.53
C SER A 302 0.78 -43.92 10.32
N PHE A 303 0.85 -42.79 11.02
CA PHE A 303 -0.11 -41.70 10.91
C PHE A 303 0.63 -40.40 10.59
N PRO A 304 1.28 -40.30 9.42
CA PRO A 304 2.02 -39.11 9.05
C PRO A 304 1.05 -37.94 8.91
N ARG A 305 1.29 -36.87 9.66
CA ARG A 305 0.62 -35.60 9.44
C ARG A 305 1.37 -34.87 8.33
N PRO A 306 0.75 -34.62 7.15
CA PRO A 306 1.39 -33.88 6.10
C PRO A 306 1.46 -32.39 6.47
N TYR A 307 2.50 -31.99 7.21
CA TYR A 307 2.73 -30.60 7.58
C TYR A 307 2.83 -29.67 6.37
N SER A 308 3.25 -30.19 5.21
CA SER A 308 3.29 -29.45 3.95
C SER A 308 1.92 -28.92 3.52
N LEU A 309 0.84 -29.70 3.72
CA LEU A 309 -0.52 -29.27 3.44
C LEU A 309 -0.96 -28.17 4.41
N ASP A 310 -0.60 -28.28 5.69
CA ASP A 310 -0.89 -27.24 6.69
C ASP A 310 -0.24 -25.90 6.32
N TYR A 311 1.04 -25.90 5.94
CA TYR A 311 1.72 -24.68 5.47
C TYR A 311 1.13 -24.16 4.17
N PHE A 312 0.78 -25.03 3.23
CA PHE A 312 0.18 -24.64 1.96
C PHE A 312 -1.16 -23.92 2.15
N ILE A 313 -2.03 -24.42 3.04
CA ILE A 313 -3.32 -23.78 3.35
C ILE A 313 -3.10 -22.40 3.96
N TRP A 314 -2.13 -22.24 4.87
CA TRP A 314 -1.80 -20.94 5.44
C TRP A 314 -1.27 -19.97 4.40
N ILE A 315 -0.30 -20.38 3.57
CA ILE A 315 0.28 -19.54 2.52
C ILE A 315 -0.83 -19.11 1.55
N LEU A 316 -1.62 -20.07 1.06
CA LEU A 316 -2.71 -19.80 0.13
C LEU A 316 -3.77 -18.87 0.75
N GLY A 317 -4.18 -19.11 1.99
CA GLY A 317 -5.17 -18.31 2.70
C GLY A 317 -4.70 -16.87 2.96
N VAL A 318 -3.44 -16.69 3.39
CA VAL A 318 -2.81 -15.38 3.57
C VAL A 318 -2.70 -14.65 2.23
N SER A 319 -2.19 -15.31 1.18
CA SER A 319 -2.03 -14.72 -0.14
C SER A 319 -3.38 -14.32 -0.75
N LEU A 320 -4.40 -15.19 -0.69
CA LEU A 320 -5.73 -14.90 -1.21
C LEU A 320 -6.40 -13.77 -0.44
N SER A 321 -6.30 -13.76 0.88
CA SER A 321 -6.84 -12.68 1.73
C SER A 321 -6.17 -11.34 1.42
N GLY A 322 -4.85 -11.33 1.23
CA GLY A 322 -4.08 -10.15 0.85
C GLY A 322 -4.46 -9.64 -0.54
N PHE A 323 -4.63 -10.54 -1.51
CA PHE A 323 -5.06 -10.21 -2.86
C PHE A 323 -6.46 -9.60 -2.90
N ILE A 324 -7.44 -10.19 -2.21
CA ILE A 324 -8.80 -9.65 -2.13
C ILE A 324 -8.80 -8.29 -1.42
N ALA A 325 -8.07 -8.14 -0.31
CA ALA A 325 -7.92 -6.87 0.39
C ALA A 325 -7.33 -5.78 -0.52
N PHE A 326 -6.31 -6.12 -1.31
CA PHE A 326 -5.72 -5.23 -2.30
C PHE A 326 -6.70 -4.84 -3.39
N LEU A 327 -7.46 -5.78 -3.96
CA LEU A 327 -8.46 -5.49 -4.99
C LEU A 327 -9.55 -4.57 -4.48
N LEU A 328 -10.10 -4.82 -3.29
CA LEU A 328 -11.13 -3.96 -2.69
C LEU A 328 -10.60 -2.56 -2.40
N GLN A 329 -9.35 -2.46 -1.93
CA GLN A 329 -8.72 -1.15 -1.70
C GLN A 329 -8.47 -0.41 -3.01
N ARG A 330 -7.99 -1.11 -4.04
CA ARG A 330 -7.78 -0.55 -5.38
C ARG A 330 -9.09 -0.07 -5.99
N GLN A 331 -10.16 -0.85 -5.87
CA GLN A 331 -11.49 -0.48 -6.35
C GLN A 331 -12.02 0.78 -5.65
N ARG A 332 -11.82 0.88 -4.33
CA ARG A 332 -12.21 2.08 -3.57
C ARG A 332 -11.44 3.32 -4.03
N ASN A 333 -10.12 3.24 -4.13
CA ASN A 333 -9.29 4.35 -4.57
C ASN A 333 -9.67 4.80 -6.00
N ASN A 334 -9.94 3.84 -6.89
CA ASN A 334 -10.40 4.13 -8.25
C ASN A 334 -11.76 4.84 -8.24
N ARG A 335 -12.68 4.45 -7.35
CA ARG A 335 -14.00 5.09 -7.24
C ARG A 335 -13.88 6.53 -6.72
N GLU A 336 -13.03 6.77 -5.73
CA GLU A 336 -12.73 8.13 -5.24
C GLU A 336 -12.15 8.99 -6.39
N SER A 337 -11.15 8.48 -7.12
CA SER A 337 -10.54 9.21 -8.25
C SER A 337 -11.52 9.48 -9.41
N ALA A 338 -12.42 8.54 -9.71
CA ALA A 338 -13.41 8.70 -10.76
C ALA A 338 -14.47 9.78 -10.43
N LEU A 339 -14.82 9.90 -9.14
CA LEU A 339 -15.75 10.95 -8.68
C LEU A 339 -15.10 12.33 -8.77
N ASP A 340 -13.84 12.47 -8.36
CA ASP A 340 -13.09 13.72 -8.46
C ASP A 340 -12.95 14.17 -9.92
N LEU A 341 -12.65 13.24 -10.84
CA LEU A 341 -12.58 13.54 -12.27
C LEU A 341 -13.94 13.97 -12.84
N ALA A 342 -15.03 13.32 -12.43
CA ALA A 342 -16.38 13.68 -12.87
C ALA A 342 -16.78 15.09 -12.40
N GLU A 343 -16.39 15.46 -11.17
CA GLU A 343 -16.59 16.82 -10.64
C GLU A 343 -15.78 17.85 -11.44
N GLN A 344 -14.52 17.53 -11.76
CA GLN A 344 -13.69 18.40 -12.58
C GLN A 344 -14.27 18.63 -13.99
N ILE A 345 -14.69 17.57 -14.67
CA ILE A 345 -15.31 17.65 -16.01
C ILE A 345 -16.60 18.49 -15.98
N THR A 346 -17.45 18.31 -14.96
CA THR A 346 -18.69 19.09 -14.84
C THR A 346 -18.43 20.57 -14.55
N GLN A 347 -17.38 20.90 -13.79
CA GLN A 347 -16.97 22.27 -13.58
C GLN A 347 -16.41 22.91 -14.86
N ASP A 348 -15.58 22.19 -15.62
CA ASP A 348 -15.03 22.68 -16.89
C ASP A 348 -16.12 22.88 -17.94
N LEU A 349 -17.10 21.96 -18.00
CA LEU A 349 -18.25 22.11 -18.90
C LEU A 349 -19.08 23.36 -18.56
N ARG A 350 -19.37 23.61 -17.27
CA ARG A 350 -20.06 24.83 -16.83
C ARG A 350 -19.30 26.11 -17.18
N LYS A 351 -17.97 26.12 -17.04
CA LYS A 351 -17.12 27.26 -17.42
C LYS A 351 -17.19 27.52 -18.92
N SER A 352 -17.16 26.47 -19.74
CA SER A 352 -17.30 26.57 -21.19
C SER A 352 -18.67 27.12 -21.59
N GLU A 353 -19.77 26.62 -21.00
CA GLU A 353 -21.12 27.14 -21.24
C GLU A 353 -21.25 28.64 -20.89
N LEU A 354 -20.72 29.05 -19.73
CA LEU A 354 -20.68 30.45 -19.31
C LEU A 354 -19.88 31.33 -20.28
N HIS A 355 -18.74 30.82 -20.77
CA HIS A 355 -17.92 31.54 -21.74
C HIS A 355 -18.66 31.75 -23.08
N TYR A 356 -19.34 30.71 -23.59
CA TYR A 356 -20.16 30.85 -24.80
C TYR A 356 -21.29 31.86 -24.62
N GLN A 357 -21.97 31.86 -23.46
CA GLN A 357 -22.99 32.86 -23.15
C GLN A 357 -22.41 34.28 -23.10
N GLN A 358 -21.23 34.47 -22.52
CA GLN A 358 -20.54 35.77 -22.49
C GLN A 358 -20.17 36.25 -23.89
N VAL A 359 -19.59 35.40 -24.74
CA VAL A 359 -19.24 35.76 -26.12
C VAL A 359 -20.49 36.11 -26.92
N ALA A 360 -21.56 35.32 -26.81
CA ALA A 360 -22.84 35.61 -27.47
C ALA A 360 -23.43 36.95 -26.98
N GLN A 361 -23.34 37.26 -25.68
CA GLN A 361 -23.79 38.55 -25.14
C GLN A 361 -22.94 39.72 -25.64
N LEU A 362 -21.61 39.55 -25.70
CA LEU A 362 -20.69 40.58 -26.23
C LEU A 362 -20.96 40.88 -27.70
N THR A 363 -21.18 39.86 -28.53
CA THR A 363 -21.56 40.08 -29.94
C THR A 363 -22.94 40.73 -30.05
N GLU A 364 -23.87 40.35 -29.16
CA GLU A 364 -25.22 40.89 -29.13
C GLU A 364 -25.26 42.38 -28.79
N ASP A 365 -24.47 42.82 -27.80
CA ASP A 365 -24.39 44.22 -27.34
C ASP A 365 -23.34 45.06 -28.11
N ALA A 366 -22.65 44.50 -29.11
CA ALA A 366 -21.72 45.23 -29.94
C ALA A 366 -22.43 46.36 -30.72
N HIS A 367 -21.78 47.52 -30.82
CA HIS A 367 -22.33 48.71 -31.50
C HIS A 367 -22.25 48.59 -33.02
N ASP A 368 -21.29 47.82 -33.53
CA ASP A 368 -21.16 47.52 -34.96
C ASP A 368 -22.24 46.54 -35.40
N LEU A 369 -22.64 46.65 -36.67
CA LEU A 369 -23.64 45.76 -37.24
C LEU A 369 -22.97 44.41 -37.55
N ILE A 370 -23.33 43.36 -36.80
CA ILE A 370 -22.82 41.99 -37.00
C ILE A 370 -23.94 41.12 -37.56
N ILE A 371 -23.71 40.54 -38.74
CA ILE A 371 -24.67 39.66 -39.43
C ILE A 371 -23.94 38.44 -39.99
N SER A 372 -24.37 37.23 -39.65
CA SER A 372 -23.91 36.01 -40.34
C SER A 372 -24.95 35.45 -41.29
N ARG A 373 -24.49 34.79 -42.34
CA ARG A 373 -25.29 34.17 -43.40
C ARG A 373 -24.79 32.77 -43.72
N ASP A 374 -25.70 31.88 -44.13
CA ASP A 374 -25.35 30.56 -44.67
C ASP A 374 -24.81 30.66 -46.13
N LEU A 375 -24.44 29.51 -46.70
CA LEU A 375 -23.94 29.41 -48.09
C LEU A 375 -24.95 29.88 -49.15
N ASN A 376 -26.25 29.93 -48.83
CA ASN A 376 -27.31 30.39 -49.73
C ASN A 376 -27.62 31.89 -49.55
N GLY A 377 -26.85 32.60 -48.72
CA GLY A 377 -27.02 34.02 -48.43
C GLY A 377 -28.09 34.33 -47.36
N LYS A 378 -28.69 33.31 -46.76
CA LYS A 378 -29.75 33.47 -45.75
C LYS A 378 -29.15 33.89 -44.41
N ILE A 379 -29.67 34.95 -43.80
CA ILE A 379 -29.19 35.45 -42.51
C ILE A 379 -29.46 34.41 -41.40
N THR A 380 -28.39 33.93 -40.76
CA THR A 380 -28.41 32.94 -39.67
C THR A 380 -28.27 33.56 -38.29
N TYR A 381 -27.57 34.70 -38.18
CA TYR A 381 -27.46 35.49 -36.95
C TYR A 381 -27.39 36.98 -37.29
N ALA A 382 -27.95 37.83 -36.44
CA ALA A 382 -27.81 39.28 -36.52
C ALA A 382 -27.84 39.84 -35.10
N ASN A 383 -26.83 40.60 -34.71
CA ASN A 383 -26.75 41.19 -33.38
C ASN A 383 -27.78 42.31 -33.16
N ARG A 384 -27.88 42.82 -31.93
CA ARG A 384 -28.88 43.84 -31.57
C ARG A 384 -28.76 45.11 -32.41
N ALA A 385 -27.54 45.60 -32.62
CA ALA A 385 -27.29 46.79 -33.44
C ALA A 385 -27.77 46.59 -34.88
N ALA A 386 -27.43 45.46 -35.52
CA ALA A 386 -27.92 45.10 -36.85
C ALA A 386 -29.44 45.01 -36.90
N ARG A 387 -30.08 44.46 -35.86
CA ARG A 387 -31.54 44.39 -35.81
C ARG A 387 -32.15 45.78 -35.74
N ILE A 388 -31.76 46.59 -34.76
CA ILE A 388 -32.26 47.96 -34.56
C ILE A 388 -32.10 48.79 -35.84
N TYR A 389 -30.90 48.81 -36.41
CA TYR A 389 -30.57 49.61 -37.58
C TYR A 389 -31.42 49.30 -38.82
N PHE A 390 -31.82 48.04 -39.01
CA PHE A 390 -32.60 47.62 -40.18
C PHE A 390 -34.11 47.40 -39.91
N THR A 391 -34.60 47.63 -38.68
CA THR A 391 -35.98 47.27 -38.28
C THR A 391 -37.08 48.28 -38.59
N ASP A 392 -36.79 49.49 -39.07
CA ASP A 392 -37.83 50.52 -39.26
C ASP A 392 -38.92 50.17 -40.31
N ASN A 393 -38.82 49.04 -41.03
CA ASN A 393 -39.93 48.56 -41.87
C ASN A 393 -40.04 47.03 -42.10
N THR A 394 -39.34 46.16 -41.34
CA THR A 394 -39.60 44.69 -41.41
C THR A 394 -39.21 43.93 -40.13
N PRO A 395 -40.06 43.08 -39.51
CA PRO A 395 -39.78 42.58 -38.16
C PRO A 395 -38.92 41.30 -38.07
N ILE A 396 -38.45 40.74 -39.19
CA ILE A 396 -37.66 39.48 -39.17
C ILE A 396 -36.52 39.62 -40.18
N LEU A 397 -35.29 39.75 -39.69
CA LEU A 397 -34.05 39.71 -40.49
C LEU A 397 -33.57 38.28 -40.71
N LEU A 398 -33.72 37.42 -39.69
CA LEU A 398 -33.35 36.01 -39.76
C LEU A 398 -34.12 35.31 -40.89
N GLY A 399 -33.39 34.61 -41.75
CA GLY A 399 -33.98 33.84 -42.83
C GLY A 399 -34.27 34.58 -44.14
N LYS A 400 -34.02 35.89 -44.22
CA LYS A 400 -34.17 36.66 -45.47
C LYS A 400 -32.87 36.73 -46.28
N ASN A 401 -33.02 36.94 -47.59
CA ASN A 401 -31.92 37.02 -48.56
C ASN A 401 -31.84 38.39 -49.27
N LYS A 402 -32.24 39.49 -48.58
CA LYS A 402 -32.26 40.84 -49.17
C LYS A 402 -30.87 41.51 -49.09
N PRO A 403 -30.47 42.32 -50.09
CA PRO A 403 -29.27 43.15 -49.98
C PRO A 403 -29.53 44.30 -48.99
N LEU A 404 -28.77 44.32 -47.88
CA LEU A 404 -28.87 45.36 -46.86
C LEU A 404 -27.88 46.52 -47.12
N LEU A 405 -26.75 46.22 -47.77
CA LEU A 405 -25.73 47.15 -48.27
C LEU A 405 -25.24 46.58 -49.63
N LEU A 406 -24.82 47.44 -50.57
CA LEU A 406 -24.62 47.17 -52.02
C LEU A 406 -24.11 45.75 -52.43
N SER A 407 -24.75 45.23 -53.50
CA SER A 407 -24.54 44.00 -54.30
C SER A 407 -24.13 42.69 -53.60
N ALA A 408 -25.08 41.75 -53.57
CA ALA A 408 -24.96 40.38 -53.07
C ALA A 408 -23.98 39.45 -53.85
N GLU A 409 -23.09 39.99 -54.68
CA GLU A 409 -22.21 39.22 -55.57
C GLU A 409 -20.72 39.24 -55.15
N LEU A 410 -20.35 39.95 -54.08
CA LEU A 410 -18.93 40.15 -53.75
C LEU A 410 -18.28 39.06 -52.89
N ALA A 411 -18.96 37.97 -52.47
CA ALA A 411 -18.36 36.96 -51.58
C ALA A 411 -17.92 35.65 -52.28
N ILE A 412 -17.26 35.73 -53.44
CA ILE A 412 -16.64 34.57 -54.11
C ILE A 412 -15.11 34.52 -53.92
N ASN A 413 -14.45 35.60 -53.49
CA ASN A 413 -12.99 35.61 -53.34
C ASN A 413 -12.52 35.35 -51.89
N GLU A 414 -11.38 34.66 -51.74
CA GLU A 414 -10.81 34.16 -50.48
C GLU A 414 -10.28 35.21 -49.46
N PRO A 415 -9.91 36.46 -49.80
CA PRO A 415 -9.55 37.45 -48.79
C PRO A 415 -10.77 38.24 -48.27
N PRO A 416 -10.74 38.72 -47.02
CA PRO A 416 -11.78 39.59 -46.49
C PRO A 416 -11.89 40.89 -47.29
N ILE A 417 -13.10 41.25 -47.66
CA ILE A 417 -13.37 42.49 -48.41
C ILE A 417 -13.69 43.59 -47.40
N GLN A 418 -12.88 44.64 -47.40
CA GLN A 418 -13.08 45.86 -46.62
C GLN A 418 -13.38 47.00 -47.59
N GLN A 419 -14.54 47.64 -47.42
CA GLN A 419 -14.96 48.73 -48.30
C GLN A 419 -15.80 49.77 -47.55
N GLU A 420 -15.53 51.05 -47.81
CA GLU A 420 -16.41 52.13 -47.39
C GLU A 420 -17.65 52.18 -48.28
N CYS A 421 -18.82 52.18 -47.67
CA CYS A 421 -20.08 52.38 -48.36
C CYS A 421 -20.88 53.49 -47.69
N GLN A 422 -21.74 54.11 -48.49
CA GLN A 422 -22.69 55.09 -48.00
C GLN A 422 -24.05 54.41 -48.00
N HIS A 423 -24.70 54.44 -46.84
CA HIS A 423 -26.06 53.96 -46.71
C HIS A 423 -26.96 55.13 -46.38
N ARG A 424 -28.01 55.27 -47.19
CA ARG A 424 -29.11 56.18 -46.86
C ARG A 424 -30.03 55.44 -45.90
N HIS A 425 -30.04 55.88 -44.65
CA HIS A 425 -30.87 55.31 -43.60
C HIS A 425 -32.37 55.63 -43.87
N SER A 426 -33.28 54.93 -43.18
CA SER A 426 -34.74 55.05 -43.36
C SER A 426 -35.29 56.45 -43.12
N ASP A 427 -34.58 57.27 -42.32
CA ASP A 427 -34.89 58.67 -42.00
C ASP A 427 -34.43 59.69 -43.07
N GLY A 428 -33.67 59.24 -44.08
CA GLY A 428 -33.16 60.07 -45.17
C GLY A 428 -31.72 60.58 -44.96
N GLU A 429 -31.12 60.40 -43.78
CA GLU A 429 -29.74 60.79 -43.49
C GLU A 429 -28.73 59.86 -44.17
N LEU A 430 -27.54 60.41 -44.46
CA LEU A 430 -26.46 59.69 -45.11
C LEU A 430 -25.46 59.23 -44.06
N HIS A 431 -25.45 57.94 -43.77
CA HIS A 431 -24.46 57.31 -42.89
C HIS A 431 -23.33 56.70 -43.72
N TYR A 432 -22.10 56.93 -43.27
CA TYR A 432 -20.91 56.31 -43.83
C TYR A 432 -20.57 55.07 -43.01
N PHE A 433 -20.41 53.93 -43.68
CA PHE A 433 -20.00 52.70 -43.06
C PHE A 433 -18.70 52.19 -43.67
N GLU A 434 -17.86 51.61 -42.83
CA GLU A 434 -16.78 50.72 -43.24
C GLU A 434 -17.25 49.29 -43.05
N LEU A 435 -17.35 48.54 -44.14
CA LEU A 435 -17.90 47.19 -44.15
C LEU A 435 -16.80 46.16 -44.39
N THR A 436 -16.78 45.10 -43.56
CA THR A 436 -15.87 43.96 -43.68
C THR A 436 -16.65 42.63 -43.75
N LEU A 437 -16.34 41.79 -44.75
CA LEU A 437 -16.94 40.47 -44.94
C LEU A 437 -15.91 39.35 -44.79
N PHE A 438 -16.19 38.34 -43.96
CA PHE A 438 -15.34 37.16 -43.74
C PHE A 438 -16.08 35.84 -44.03
N PRO A 439 -15.41 34.80 -44.56
CA PRO A 439 -15.98 33.46 -44.65
C PRO A 439 -16.02 32.77 -43.27
N LEU A 440 -17.07 31.99 -43.01
CA LEU A 440 -17.18 31.12 -41.82
C LEU A 440 -16.93 29.67 -42.23
N PHE A 441 -16.19 28.92 -41.43
CA PHE A 441 -15.88 27.50 -41.64
C PHE A 441 -16.45 26.63 -40.51
N ASN A 442 -16.79 25.37 -40.81
CA ASN A 442 -17.21 24.37 -39.84
C ASN A 442 -15.99 23.70 -39.15
N GLN A 443 -16.23 22.74 -38.25
CA GLN A 443 -15.17 22.02 -37.53
C GLN A 443 -14.26 21.15 -38.43
N GLU A 444 -14.72 20.81 -39.63
CA GLU A 444 -13.96 20.07 -40.64
C GLU A 444 -13.22 21.01 -41.61
N ASN A 445 -13.17 22.31 -41.28
CA ASN A 445 -12.55 23.38 -42.06
C ASN A 445 -13.18 23.61 -43.44
N GLU A 446 -14.41 23.14 -43.64
CA GLU A 446 -15.21 23.39 -44.84
C GLU A 446 -16.04 24.66 -44.65
N ARG A 447 -16.26 25.40 -45.74
CA ARG A 447 -16.98 26.67 -45.70
C ARG A 447 -18.44 26.44 -45.30
N SER A 448 -18.88 27.09 -44.23
CA SER A 448 -20.24 27.00 -43.68
C SER A 448 -21.08 28.26 -43.95
N GLY A 449 -20.45 29.40 -44.22
CA GLY A 449 -21.17 30.65 -44.48
C GLY A 449 -20.28 31.89 -44.60
N SER A 450 -20.82 33.04 -44.22
CA SER A 450 -20.09 34.31 -44.12
C SER A 450 -20.56 35.15 -42.94
N ALA A 451 -19.69 35.98 -42.38
CA ALA A 451 -19.99 37.00 -41.38
C ALA A 451 -19.67 38.39 -41.94
N MET A 452 -20.54 39.35 -41.68
CA MET A 452 -20.42 40.74 -42.07
C MET A 452 -20.35 41.60 -40.81
N PHE A 453 -19.38 42.50 -40.79
CA PHE A 453 -19.18 43.53 -39.78
C PHE A 453 -19.27 44.88 -40.48
N ALA A 454 -20.14 45.78 -40.01
CA ALA A 454 -20.19 47.15 -40.54
C ALA A 454 -20.05 48.16 -39.41
N HIS A 455 -18.98 48.95 -39.47
CA HIS A 455 -18.64 50.01 -38.53
C HIS A 455 -19.11 51.36 -39.06
N ASN A 456 -19.84 52.15 -38.27
CA ASN A 456 -20.29 53.47 -38.68
C ASN A 456 -19.15 54.50 -38.54
N ILE A 457 -18.65 55.03 -39.65
CA ILE A 457 -17.54 55.99 -39.73
C ILE A 457 -18.00 57.43 -40.01
N THR A 458 -19.28 57.74 -39.82
CA THR A 458 -19.84 59.07 -40.09
C THR A 458 -19.11 60.17 -39.30
N GLN A 459 -18.81 59.94 -38.01
CA GLN A 459 -18.02 60.86 -37.17
C GLN A 459 -16.56 61.00 -37.62
N HIS A 460 -15.97 59.96 -38.23
CA HIS A 460 -14.59 60.01 -38.71
C HIS A 460 -14.44 60.95 -39.93
N LYS A 461 -15.47 61.06 -40.77
CA LYS A 461 -15.52 62.04 -41.86
C LYS A 461 -15.66 63.47 -41.34
N GLU A 462 -16.33 63.68 -40.20
CA GLU A 462 -16.35 64.98 -39.50
C GLU A 462 -14.95 65.35 -38.94
N LEU A 463 -14.15 64.36 -38.54
CA LEU A 463 -12.75 64.55 -38.12
C LEU A 463 -11.82 65.04 -39.25
N ILE A 464 -12.20 64.92 -40.52
CA ILE A 464 -11.41 65.48 -41.62
C ILE A 464 -11.66 66.99 -41.78
N ILE A 465 -12.80 67.49 -41.28
CA ILE A 465 -13.05 68.93 -41.05
C ILE A 465 -12.19 69.42 -39.87
N GLU A 466 -11.78 68.53 -38.97
CA GLU A 466 -10.81 68.80 -37.89
C GLU A 466 -9.41 69.16 -38.41
N LEU A 467 -9.11 68.96 -39.69
CA LEU A 467 -7.88 69.49 -40.30
C LEU A 467 -7.86 71.03 -40.29
N GLN A 468 -9.01 71.67 -40.13
CA GLN A 468 -9.15 73.10 -39.81
C GLN A 468 -8.66 73.41 -38.37
N LYS A 469 -8.72 72.44 -37.44
CA LYS A 469 -8.04 72.48 -36.12
C LYS A 469 -6.52 72.45 -36.23
N SER A 470 -5.92 72.14 -37.39
CA SER A 470 -4.48 72.31 -37.61
C SER A 470 -4.02 73.77 -37.39
N ARG A 471 -4.92 74.73 -37.59
CA ARG A 471 -4.68 76.17 -37.34
C ARG A 471 -4.80 76.56 -35.86
N GLU A 472 -5.66 75.87 -35.10
CA GLU A 472 -5.65 75.92 -33.62
C GLU A 472 -4.41 75.23 -33.04
N ARG A 473 -3.96 74.15 -33.69
CA ARG A 473 -2.79 73.35 -33.30
C ARG A 473 -1.52 74.20 -33.16
N PHE A 474 -1.32 75.23 -33.98
CA PHE A 474 -0.17 76.13 -33.84
C PHE A 474 -0.25 77.04 -32.60
N SER A 475 -1.44 77.51 -32.23
CA SER A 475 -1.65 78.26 -30.97
C SER A 475 -1.54 77.33 -29.75
N ALA A 476 -2.15 76.15 -29.82
CA ALA A 476 -2.09 75.13 -28.78
C ALA A 476 -0.66 74.60 -28.58
N LEU A 477 0.17 74.52 -29.63
CA LEU A 477 1.56 74.09 -29.50
C LEU A 477 2.42 75.07 -28.71
N VAL A 478 2.16 76.38 -28.77
CA VAL A 478 2.87 77.36 -27.92
C VAL A 478 2.38 77.29 -26.47
N ASP A 479 1.08 77.08 -26.24
CA ASP A 479 0.50 76.90 -24.89
C ASP A 479 0.86 75.53 -24.26
N LEU A 480 1.10 74.48 -25.07
CA LEU A 480 1.49 73.15 -24.61
C LEU A 480 3.00 73.00 -24.45
N ALA A 481 3.78 73.67 -25.30
CA ALA A 481 5.23 73.48 -25.32
C ALA A 481 5.93 74.31 -24.26
N ALA A 482 5.31 75.35 -23.70
CA ALA A 482 5.84 76.15 -22.60
C ALA A 482 4.72 76.78 -21.78
N ASP A 483 4.95 77.00 -20.49
CA ASP A 483 3.93 77.58 -19.60
C ASP A 483 3.63 79.03 -19.97
N TRP A 484 4.64 79.74 -20.49
CA TRP A 484 4.42 81.02 -21.16
C TRP A 484 5.46 81.33 -22.22
N TYR A 485 5.06 82.21 -23.14
CA TYR A 485 5.93 82.83 -24.13
C TYR A 485 6.29 84.24 -23.69
N TRP A 486 7.51 84.71 -23.95
CA TRP A 486 7.95 86.05 -23.56
C TRP A 486 8.88 86.70 -24.61
N GLU A 487 8.87 88.03 -24.64
CA GLU A 487 9.73 88.88 -25.46
C GLU A 487 10.28 90.05 -24.63
N GLN A 488 11.51 90.45 -24.93
CA GLN A 488 12.22 91.59 -24.35
C GLN A 488 12.73 92.49 -25.48
N ASP A 489 12.85 93.79 -25.21
CA ASP A 489 13.47 94.76 -26.12
C ASP A 489 15.00 94.72 -26.09
N LYS A 490 15.61 95.57 -26.92
CA LYS A 490 17.06 95.77 -27.02
C LYS A 490 17.73 96.19 -25.70
N ASP A 491 16.97 96.77 -24.79
CA ASP A 491 17.44 97.21 -23.47
C ASP A 491 17.10 96.15 -22.39
N PHE A 492 16.72 94.93 -22.81
CA PHE A 492 16.38 93.77 -21.98
C PHE A 492 15.18 93.93 -21.05
N ARG A 493 14.26 94.84 -21.38
CA ARG A 493 12.98 95.03 -20.68
C ARG A 493 11.89 94.19 -21.33
N PHE A 494 11.02 93.57 -20.54
CA PHE A 494 9.92 92.78 -21.12
C PHE A 494 8.93 93.64 -21.90
N THR A 495 8.63 93.24 -23.14
CA THR A 495 7.68 93.92 -24.03
C THR A 495 6.38 93.13 -24.18
N GLN A 496 6.49 91.79 -24.25
CA GLN A 496 5.36 90.90 -24.39
C GLN A 496 5.55 89.64 -23.55
N VAL A 497 4.47 89.17 -22.92
CA VAL A 497 4.39 87.85 -22.28
C VAL A 497 3.00 87.30 -22.58
N SER A 498 2.88 85.99 -22.81
CA SER A 498 1.58 85.37 -23.09
C SER A 498 0.61 85.61 -21.94
N PRO A 499 -0.69 85.82 -22.21
CA PRO A 499 -1.68 86.18 -21.18
C PRO A 499 -1.78 85.18 -20.03
N GLY A 500 -1.53 83.90 -20.30
CA GLY A 500 -1.56 82.81 -19.31
C GLY A 500 -0.69 83.06 -18.08
N PHE A 501 0.50 83.66 -18.27
CA PHE A 501 1.40 84.01 -17.17
C PHE A 501 0.79 85.00 -16.16
N PHE A 502 0.11 86.04 -16.65
CA PHE A 502 -0.51 87.05 -15.77
C PHE A 502 -1.72 86.48 -15.02
N ASN A 503 -2.47 85.60 -15.68
CA ASN A 503 -3.67 84.97 -15.12
C ASN A 503 -3.33 83.92 -14.06
N SER A 504 -2.40 83.01 -14.34
CA SER A 504 -2.06 81.90 -13.44
C SER A 504 -1.43 82.35 -12.13
N TYR A 505 -0.74 83.50 -12.14
CA TYR A 505 0.00 84.02 -10.99
C TYR A 505 -0.57 85.34 -10.44
N ALA A 506 -1.75 85.75 -10.94
CA ALA A 506 -2.48 86.95 -10.54
C ALA A 506 -1.63 88.25 -10.53
N LEU A 507 -0.68 88.36 -11.47
CA LEU A 507 0.22 89.50 -11.59
C LEU A 507 -0.37 90.58 -12.51
N SER A 508 -0.14 91.86 -12.18
CA SER A 508 -0.54 92.96 -13.06
C SER A 508 0.41 93.05 -14.26
N ARG A 509 -0.12 93.23 -15.47
CA ARG A 509 0.71 93.44 -16.67
C ARG A 509 1.72 94.60 -16.49
N LYS A 510 1.36 95.63 -15.72
CA LYS A 510 2.22 96.78 -15.44
C LYS A 510 3.41 96.47 -14.51
N SER A 511 3.38 95.40 -13.74
CA SER A 511 4.48 95.04 -12.82
C SER A 511 5.58 94.20 -13.49
N VAL A 512 5.38 93.77 -14.73
CA VAL A 512 6.33 92.89 -15.46
C VAL A 512 6.79 93.55 -16.75
N ILE A 513 5.87 94.09 -17.55
CA ILE A 513 6.21 94.79 -18.80
C ILE A 513 6.99 96.08 -18.46
N GLY A 514 8.10 96.32 -19.17
CA GLY A 514 9.00 97.46 -18.98
C GLY A 514 10.07 97.28 -17.90
N HIS A 515 10.04 96.19 -17.13
CA HIS A 515 10.99 95.90 -16.06
C HIS A 515 12.05 94.88 -16.50
N TYR A 516 13.18 94.86 -15.78
CA TYR A 516 14.24 93.89 -16.00
C TYR A 516 13.96 92.59 -15.26
N ARG A 517 14.42 91.46 -15.82
CA ARG A 517 14.27 90.15 -15.19
C ARG A 517 14.83 90.06 -13.77
N TRP A 518 15.99 90.68 -13.51
CA TRP A 518 16.64 90.67 -12.20
C TRP A 518 15.96 91.57 -11.16
N GLU A 519 15.08 92.49 -11.56
CA GLU A 519 14.26 93.28 -10.62
C GLU A 519 13.09 92.47 -10.06
N LEU A 520 12.71 91.39 -10.76
CA LEU A 520 11.57 90.54 -10.41
C LEU A 520 11.97 89.29 -9.61
N SER A 521 13.26 89.13 -9.28
CA SER A 521 13.77 87.97 -8.55
C SER A 521 13.62 88.11 -7.02
N ASP A 522 13.53 86.99 -6.29
CA ASP A 522 13.38 86.97 -4.83
C ASP A 522 14.70 87.18 -4.05
N GLY A 523 15.84 87.29 -4.77
CA GLY A 523 17.16 87.51 -4.20
C GLY A 523 17.94 86.25 -3.80
N ARG A 524 17.44 85.04 -4.10
CA ARG A 524 18.15 83.76 -3.80
C ARG A 524 19.32 83.44 -4.73
N LEU A 525 19.37 84.04 -5.93
CA LEU A 525 20.52 83.91 -6.83
C LEU A 525 21.69 84.78 -6.36
N SER A 526 22.91 84.27 -6.49
CA SER A 526 24.11 85.03 -6.16
C SER A 526 24.36 86.19 -7.13
N THR A 527 25.08 87.22 -6.69
CA THR A 527 25.44 88.37 -7.52
C THR A 527 26.29 87.96 -8.73
N GLU A 528 27.05 86.86 -8.63
CA GLU A 528 27.91 86.34 -9.69
C GLU A 528 27.13 85.64 -10.81
N GLU A 529 26.08 84.87 -10.47
CA GLU A 529 25.21 84.22 -11.47
C GLU A 529 24.45 85.24 -12.32
N TRP A 530 23.99 86.33 -11.69
CA TRP A 530 23.39 87.44 -12.42
C TRP A 530 24.37 88.17 -13.33
N ARG A 531 25.65 88.29 -12.92
CA ARG A 531 26.71 88.89 -13.74
C ARG A 531 26.97 88.08 -15.00
N ILE A 532 27.00 86.75 -14.90
CA ILE A 532 27.19 85.83 -16.03
C ILE A 532 25.99 85.91 -16.99
N HIS A 533 24.76 85.90 -16.48
CA HIS A 533 23.57 86.01 -17.32
C HIS A 533 23.51 87.36 -18.06
N LYS A 534 23.83 88.48 -17.39
CA LYS A 534 23.89 89.81 -18.02
C LYS A 534 24.93 89.88 -19.14
N ALA A 535 26.12 89.31 -18.93
CA ALA A 535 27.15 89.26 -19.95
C ALA A 535 26.73 88.45 -21.20
N LEU A 536 25.92 87.40 -21.05
CA LEU A 536 25.37 86.63 -22.18
C LEU A 536 24.37 87.45 -23.01
N LEU A 537 23.53 88.24 -22.34
CA LEU A 537 22.56 89.11 -23.00
C LEU A 537 23.25 90.26 -23.74
N GLU A 538 24.23 90.90 -23.11
CA GLU A 538 25.05 91.96 -23.74
C GLU A 538 25.87 91.46 -24.93
N ALA A 539 26.24 90.17 -24.94
CA ALA A 539 26.91 89.51 -26.06
C ALA A 539 25.95 88.98 -27.15
N HIS A 540 24.64 89.25 -27.04
CA HIS A 540 23.57 88.77 -27.94
C HIS A 540 23.62 87.26 -28.23
N ARG A 541 23.92 86.43 -27.22
CA ARG A 541 23.93 84.96 -27.37
C ARG A 541 22.62 84.32 -26.90
N SER A 542 22.17 83.28 -27.61
CA SER A 542 21.07 82.44 -27.13
C SER A 542 21.46 81.75 -25.83
N PHE A 543 20.51 81.65 -24.92
CA PHE A 543 20.65 80.90 -23.68
C PHE A 543 19.49 79.91 -23.54
N HIS A 544 19.78 78.79 -22.92
CA HIS A 544 18.79 77.72 -22.71
C HIS A 544 18.83 77.33 -21.24
N ASP A 545 17.67 76.95 -20.71
CA ASP A 545 17.51 76.37 -19.39
C ASP A 545 18.09 77.21 -18.25
N PHE A 546 18.03 78.54 -18.38
CA PHE A 546 18.44 79.43 -17.29
C PHE A 546 17.37 79.38 -16.20
N ILE A 547 17.75 78.92 -15.01
CA ILE A 547 16.84 78.73 -13.88
C ILE A 547 17.05 79.86 -12.89
N TYR A 548 15.97 80.53 -12.52
CA TYR A 548 16.00 81.53 -11.46
C TYR A 548 14.69 81.54 -10.68
N THR A 549 14.70 82.20 -9.53
CA THR A 549 13.51 82.31 -8.69
C THR A 549 12.84 83.65 -8.92
N LEU A 550 11.57 83.61 -9.30
CA LEU A 550 10.70 84.76 -9.54
C LEU A 550 9.83 85.02 -8.30
N LYS A 551 9.77 86.27 -7.86
CA LYS A 551 8.92 86.67 -6.73
C LYS A 551 7.51 87.01 -7.20
N VAL A 552 6.51 86.32 -6.66
CA VAL A 552 5.10 86.50 -7.00
C VAL A 552 4.31 86.68 -5.70
N GLY A 553 4.02 87.93 -5.34
CA GLY A 553 3.36 88.25 -4.07
C GLY A 553 4.19 87.80 -2.86
N THR A 554 3.65 86.88 -2.07
CA THR A 554 4.30 86.27 -0.88
C THR A 554 5.03 84.95 -1.18
N GLU A 555 4.89 84.39 -2.38
CA GLU A 555 5.49 83.11 -2.78
C GLU A 555 6.60 83.30 -3.83
N SER A 556 7.36 82.23 -4.09
CA SER A 556 8.52 82.24 -4.97
C SER A 556 8.48 81.04 -5.91
N LEU A 557 8.51 81.30 -7.21
CA LEU A 557 8.42 80.29 -8.26
C LEU A 557 9.81 79.96 -8.80
N ILE A 558 10.09 78.69 -9.06
CA ILE A 558 11.32 78.29 -9.74
C ILE A 558 11.03 78.17 -11.22
N VAL A 559 11.55 79.12 -11.99
CA VAL A 559 11.28 79.22 -13.42
C VAL A 559 12.51 78.85 -14.21
N ARG A 560 12.33 78.03 -15.25
CA ARG A 560 13.34 77.70 -16.24
C ARG A 560 12.99 78.39 -17.54
N ILE A 561 13.93 79.17 -18.06
CA ILE A 561 13.69 79.99 -19.22
C ILE A 561 14.78 79.80 -20.27
N SER A 562 14.36 79.84 -21.53
CA SER A 562 15.23 79.78 -22.69
C SER A 562 14.89 80.95 -23.61
N GLY A 563 15.91 81.63 -24.10
CA GLY A 563 15.75 82.82 -24.92
C GLY A 563 16.80 82.91 -26.01
N GLN A 564 16.36 83.33 -27.19
CA GLN A 564 17.24 83.61 -28.32
C GLN A 564 17.10 85.06 -28.77
N PRO A 565 18.18 85.70 -29.25
CA PRO A 565 18.10 87.00 -29.86
C PRO A 565 17.28 86.87 -31.15
N PHE A 566 16.42 87.84 -31.42
CA PHE A 566 15.80 87.96 -32.73
C PHE A 566 16.13 89.31 -33.34
N TYR A 567 16.22 89.28 -34.66
CA TYR A 567 16.69 90.38 -35.47
C TYR A 567 15.57 90.80 -36.41
N ASN A 568 15.57 92.07 -36.79
CA ASN A 568 14.73 92.51 -37.90
C ASN A 568 15.30 91.98 -39.23
N GLU A 569 14.56 92.18 -40.33
CA GLU A 569 15.00 91.77 -41.67
C GLU A 569 16.32 92.44 -42.13
N ARG A 570 16.77 93.51 -41.45
CA ARG A 570 18.04 94.21 -41.71
C ARG A 570 19.20 93.73 -40.83
N GLY A 571 18.98 92.71 -40.00
CA GLY A 571 20.00 92.13 -39.12
C GLY A 571 20.30 92.96 -37.86
N GLU A 572 19.52 93.99 -37.56
CA GLU A 572 19.66 94.76 -36.32
C GLU A 572 19.00 94.00 -35.17
N PHE A 573 19.65 94.00 -34.02
CA PHE A 573 19.16 93.34 -32.81
C PHE A 573 17.92 94.06 -32.27
N LEU A 574 16.78 93.35 -32.21
CA LEU A 574 15.52 93.88 -31.69
C LEU A 574 15.30 93.55 -30.21
N GLY A 575 15.92 92.47 -29.74
CA GLY A 575 15.75 91.97 -28.39
C GLY A 575 15.75 90.45 -28.34
N TYR A 576 15.13 89.89 -27.30
CA TYR A 576 15.08 88.45 -27.07
C TYR A 576 13.65 87.95 -27.09
N ARG A 577 13.45 86.75 -27.64
CA ARG A 577 12.20 86.02 -27.50
C ARG A 577 12.46 84.62 -27.00
N GLY A 578 11.51 84.08 -26.26
CA GLY A 578 11.74 82.85 -25.56
C GLY A 578 10.50 82.27 -24.93
N VAL A 579 10.74 81.17 -24.25
CA VAL A 579 9.73 80.41 -23.53
C VAL A 579 10.14 80.27 -22.08
N GLY A 580 9.16 80.19 -21.20
CA GLY A 580 9.34 79.96 -19.78
C GLY A 580 8.51 78.78 -19.30
N TYR A 581 9.09 78.07 -18.34
CA TYR A 581 8.47 76.94 -17.66
C TYR A 581 8.54 77.17 -16.15
N ASP A 582 7.46 76.88 -15.45
CA ASP A 582 7.44 76.65 -14.02
C ASP A 582 7.84 75.21 -13.74
N ILE A 583 9.05 75.03 -13.21
CA ILE A 583 9.59 73.70 -12.90
C ILE A 583 9.45 73.34 -11.42
N THR A 584 8.64 74.09 -10.67
CA THR A 584 8.48 73.90 -9.22
C THR A 584 7.99 72.48 -8.89
N ALA A 585 7.04 71.93 -9.65
CA ALA A 585 6.48 70.58 -9.44
C ALA A 585 7.27 69.42 -10.11
N SER A 586 7.95 69.69 -11.24
CA SER A 586 8.71 68.65 -11.95
C SER A 586 9.94 68.20 -11.14
N ARG A 587 10.65 69.14 -10.52
CA ARG A 587 11.78 68.84 -9.65
C ARG A 587 11.40 68.05 -8.40
N SER A 588 10.18 68.19 -7.87
CA SER A 588 9.70 67.35 -6.77
C SER A 588 9.34 65.92 -7.17
N ASN A 589 8.88 65.70 -8.42
CA ASN A 589 8.50 64.36 -8.91
C ASN A 589 9.68 63.51 -9.37
N GLU A 590 10.71 64.12 -9.95
CA GLU A 590 11.92 63.42 -10.40
C GLU A 590 12.67 62.77 -9.22
N GLN A 591 12.65 63.45 -8.06
CA GLN A 591 13.18 62.90 -6.80
C GLN A 591 12.37 61.68 -6.31
N ALA A 592 11.07 61.60 -6.59
CA ALA A 592 10.23 60.47 -6.20
C ALA A 592 10.45 59.23 -7.06
N ILE A 593 10.65 59.38 -8.37
CA ILE A 593 10.88 58.25 -9.29
C ILE A 593 12.24 57.61 -9.05
N HIS A 594 13.28 58.42 -8.79
CA HIS A 594 14.61 57.90 -8.53
C HIS A 594 14.67 57.07 -7.24
N LEU A 595 13.85 57.43 -6.25
CA LEU A 595 13.70 56.69 -4.99
C LEU A 595 13.08 55.30 -5.20
N GLU A 596 12.10 55.17 -6.09
CA GLU A 596 11.42 53.89 -6.34
C GLU A 596 12.28 52.90 -7.15
N GLN A 597 13.09 53.40 -8.10
CA GLN A 597 14.05 52.57 -8.83
C GLN A 597 15.17 52.03 -7.92
N GLN A 598 15.69 52.87 -7.02
CA GLN A 598 16.66 52.43 -6.00
C GLN A 598 16.05 51.37 -5.08
N ARG A 599 14.76 51.48 -4.77
CA ARG A 599 14.04 50.49 -3.95
C ARG A 599 13.98 49.11 -4.61
N ILE A 600 13.63 49.03 -5.89
CA ILE A 600 13.58 47.74 -6.63
C ILE A 600 14.97 47.11 -6.75
N ALA A 601 15.99 47.90 -7.10
CA ALA A 601 17.36 47.42 -7.20
C ALA A 601 17.91 46.93 -5.83
N SER A 602 17.55 47.60 -4.74
CA SER A 602 17.92 47.15 -3.38
C SER A 602 17.26 45.82 -3.02
N ILE A 603 15.99 45.61 -3.40
CA ILE A 603 15.29 44.34 -3.13
C ILE A 603 15.99 43.18 -3.85
N LEU A 604 16.18 43.25 -5.17
CA LEU A 604 16.75 42.13 -5.94
C LEU A 604 18.19 41.77 -5.52
N ASN A 605 18.99 42.77 -5.13
CA ASN A 605 20.37 42.55 -4.66
C ASN A 605 20.46 41.97 -3.24
N SER A 606 19.41 42.12 -2.42
CA SER A 606 19.37 41.59 -1.04
C SER A 606 18.60 40.28 -0.89
N MET A 607 18.00 39.76 -1.97
CA MET A 607 17.35 38.45 -1.97
C MET A 607 18.37 37.32 -1.75
N ALA A 608 18.03 36.39 -0.85
CA ALA A 608 18.84 35.22 -0.57
C ALA A 608 18.72 34.14 -1.67
N ASP A 609 17.60 34.12 -2.40
CA ASP A 609 17.38 33.23 -3.54
C ASP A 609 18.13 33.74 -4.78
N GLY A 610 18.77 32.81 -5.49
CA GLY A 610 19.37 33.09 -6.77
C GLY A 610 18.32 33.35 -7.83
N VAL A 611 18.45 34.42 -8.61
CA VAL A 611 17.56 34.76 -9.72
C VAL A 611 18.39 35.03 -10.97
N ILE A 612 18.04 34.38 -12.07
CA ILE A 612 18.65 34.53 -13.39
C ILE A 612 17.56 34.81 -14.39
N THR A 613 17.66 35.84 -15.22
CA THR A 613 16.82 35.99 -16.40
C THR A 613 17.58 35.61 -17.65
N ILE A 614 16.91 34.94 -18.56
CA ILE A 614 17.45 34.38 -19.79
C ILE A 614 16.53 34.74 -20.96
N ALA A 615 17.13 35.00 -22.11
CA ALA A 615 16.42 35.22 -23.35
C ALA A 615 15.90 33.89 -23.94
N LEU A 616 15.00 33.97 -24.92
CA LEU A 616 14.41 32.80 -25.56
C LEU A 616 15.39 31.93 -26.36
N ASN A 617 16.54 32.48 -26.75
CA ASN A 617 17.62 31.72 -27.37
C ASN A 617 18.50 31.00 -26.32
N GLY A 618 18.23 31.20 -25.03
CA GLY A 618 18.93 30.56 -23.91
C GLY A 618 20.07 31.35 -23.30
N ASP A 619 20.36 32.56 -23.82
CA ASP A 619 21.44 33.39 -23.29
C ASP A 619 21.01 34.15 -22.02
N VAL A 620 21.89 34.24 -21.02
CA VAL A 620 21.61 34.95 -19.76
C VAL A 620 21.62 36.47 -19.94
N GLU A 621 20.55 37.14 -19.53
CA GLU A 621 20.42 38.61 -19.55
C GLU A 621 20.74 39.25 -18.19
N PHE A 622 20.34 38.61 -17.08
CA PHE A 622 20.60 39.11 -15.74
C PHE A 622 20.84 37.95 -14.77
N ILE A 623 21.72 38.16 -13.79
CA ILE A 623 21.96 37.21 -12.70
C ILE A 623 22.23 37.97 -11.41
N ASN A 624 21.42 37.72 -10.39
CA ASN A 624 21.57 38.39 -9.11
C ASN A 624 22.76 37.83 -8.29
N PRO A 625 23.29 38.56 -7.30
CA PRO A 625 24.47 38.13 -6.55
C PRO A 625 24.31 36.81 -5.79
N ALA A 626 23.09 36.42 -5.41
CA ALA A 626 22.83 35.14 -4.75
C ALA A 626 23.01 33.96 -5.71
N ALA A 627 22.52 34.05 -6.96
CA ALA A 627 22.70 33.02 -7.98
C ALA A 627 24.18 32.85 -8.35
N VAL A 628 24.92 33.95 -8.48
CA VAL A 628 26.37 33.93 -8.74
C VAL A 628 27.12 33.12 -7.66
N ARG A 629 26.74 33.32 -6.38
CA ARG A 629 27.34 32.58 -5.26
C ARG A 629 26.94 31.10 -5.25
N LEU A 630 25.66 30.79 -5.48
CA LEU A 630 25.17 29.41 -5.47
C LEU A 630 25.72 28.57 -6.63
N LEU A 631 25.80 29.15 -7.83
CA LEU A 631 26.35 28.50 -9.01
C LEU A 631 27.88 28.60 -9.09
N ASN A 632 28.50 29.36 -8.18
CA ASN A 632 29.93 29.65 -8.13
C ASN A 632 30.51 30.12 -9.48
N CYS A 633 29.79 31.02 -10.15
CA CYS A 633 30.18 31.58 -11.45
C CYS A 633 30.57 33.06 -11.31
N ARG A 634 31.00 33.73 -12.38
CA ARG A 634 31.25 35.19 -12.38
C ARG A 634 30.22 35.88 -13.25
N THR A 635 29.51 36.87 -12.72
CA THR A 635 28.44 37.63 -13.41
C THR A 635 28.82 38.01 -14.84
N ALA A 636 29.96 38.68 -15.02
CA ALA A 636 30.41 39.18 -16.32
C ALA A 636 30.81 38.08 -17.32
N ALA A 637 31.11 36.87 -16.84
CA ALA A 637 31.45 35.73 -17.70
C ALA A 637 30.25 34.84 -18.02
N SER A 638 29.09 35.12 -17.41
CA SER A 638 27.85 34.35 -17.49
C SER A 638 26.76 35.05 -18.34
N ILE A 639 26.66 36.38 -18.29
CA ILE A 639 25.72 37.15 -19.14
C ILE A 639 26.11 36.97 -20.62
N GLY A 640 25.12 36.68 -21.46
CA GLY A 640 25.27 36.47 -22.90
C GLY A 640 25.76 35.07 -23.30
N LYS A 641 25.92 34.15 -22.35
CA LYS A 641 26.20 32.74 -22.63
C LYS A 641 24.96 31.90 -22.41
N HIS A 642 24.87 30.82 -23.17
CA HIS A 642 23.78 29.85 -23.04
C HIS A 642 23.78 29.19 -21.67
N ILE A 643 22.60 29.13 -21.04
CA ILE A 643 22.38 28.72 -19.66
C ILE A 643 22.92 27.31 -19.33
N ASP A 644 22.81 26.38 -20.28
CA ASP A 644 23.28 24.98 -20.12
C ASP A 644 24.81 24.86 -19.99
N HIS A 645 25.58 25.88 -20.40
CA HIS A 645 27.02 25.93 -20.20
C HIS A 645 27.43 26.51 -18.85
N ILE A 646 26.48 27.03 -18.07
CA ILE A 646 26.76 27.74 -16.81
C ILE A 646 26.64 26.79 -15.63
N TYR A 647 25.69 25.86 -15.63
CA TYR A 647 25.55 24.84 -14.60
C TYR A 647 24.90 23.58 -15.13
N GLN A 648 25.15 22.46 -14.45
CA GLN A 648 24.51 21.19 -14.72
C GLN A 648 23.89 20.66 -13.43
N VAL A 649 22.61 20.29 -13.53
CA VAL A 649 21.88 19.67 -12.43
C VAL A 649 21.81 18.17 -12.62
N VAL A 650 21.99 17.43 -11.53
CA VAL A 650 21.89 15.97 -11.51
C VAL A 650 20.71 15.56 -10.63
N SER A 651 20.17 14.38 -10.91
CA SER A 651 19.12 13.79 -10.07
C SER A 651 19.61 13.66 -8.63
N SER A 652 18.77 14.05 -7.67
CA SER A 652 19.07 13.90 -6.24
C SER A 652 19.00 12.46 -5.76
N GLU A 653 18.37 11.56 -6.52
CA GLU A 653 18.22 10.13 -6.18
C GLU A 653 19.33 9.27 -6.81
N ASP A 654 19.62 9.51 -8.10
CA ASP A 654 20.47 8.60 -8.90
C ASP A 654 21.79 9.25 -9.36
N HIS A 655 22.00 10.53 -9.05
CA HIS A 655 23.12 11.37 -9.48
C HIS A 655 23.36 11.42 -11.01
N THR A 656 22.37 11.03 -11.80
CA THR A 656 22.42 11.09 -13.27
C THR A 656 22.18 12.51 -13.77
N PRO A 657 22.87 12.97 -14.85
CA PRO A 657 22.67 14.31 -15.40
C PRO A 657 21.26 14.49 -15.94
N LEU A 658 20.61 15.59 -15.55
CA LEU A 658 19.28 15.94 -16.01
C LEU A 658 19.35 17.05 -17.06
N THR A 659 18.44 16.99 -18.03
CA THR A 659 18.27 18.05 -19.02
C THR A 659 17.90 19.36 -18.32
N SER A 660 18.43 20.47 -18.82
CA SER A 660 18.20 21.80 -18.29
C SER A 660 16.72 22.16 -18.27
N LEU A 661 16.32 22.87 -17.21
CA LEU A 661 14.94 23.30 -17.04
C LEU A 661 14.53 24.32 -18.12
N PHE A 662 15.51 25.05 -18.66
CA PHE A 662 15.31 25.98 -19.78
C PHE A 662 14.78 25.27 -21.04
N SER A 663 15.43 24.19 -21.49
CA SER A 663 15.04 23.50 -22.72
C SER A 663 13.63 22.89 -22.61
N ILE A 664 13.30 22.36 -21.42
CA ILE A 664 11.96 21.81 -21.13
C ILE A 664 10.90 22.92 -21.12
N ALA A 665 11.24 24.09 -20.60
CA ALA A 665 10.33 25.22 -20.52
C ALA A 665 10.12 25.94 -21.86
N LEU A 666 11.03 25.76 -22.83
CA LEU A 666 10.89 26.29 -24.19
C LEU A 666 9.91 25.46 -25.04
N ASP A 667 9.92 24.13 -24.89
CA ASP A 667 9.01 23.23 -25.61
C ASP A 667 7.57 23.23 -25.06
N PHE A 668 7.39 23.68 -23.81
CA PHE A 668 6.09 23.76 -23.13
C PHE A 668 5.78 25.20 -22.69
N VAL A 669 5.47 26.07 -23.65
CA VAL A 669 5.11 27.49 -23.38
C VAL A 669 3.78 27.64 -22.61
N GLU A 670 2.92 26.61 -22.57
CA GLU A 670 1.55 26.70 -22.01
C GLU A 670 1.31 26.00 -20.65
N LYS A 671 2.32 25.38 -20.00
CA LYS A 671 2.17 24.88 -18.63
C LYS A 671 3.17 25.55 -17.68
N ASN A 672 2.62 26.00 -16.54
CA ASN A 672 3.28 26.71 -15.44
C ASN A 672 4.67 26.16 -15.03
N PRO A 673 5.50 26.99 -14.34
CA PRO A 673 6.84 26.66 -13.86
C PRO A 673 6.97 25.25 -13.28
N ALA A 674 7.75 24.38 -13.90
CA ALA A 674 8.18 23.15 -13.27
C ALA A 674 9.25 23.49 -12.22
N SER A 675 8.87 23.60 -10.94
CA SER A 675 9.84 23.64 -9.86
C SER A 675 10.33 22.22 -9.58
N ARG A 676 11.64 21.98 -9.58
CA ARG A 676 12.21 20.69 -9.21
C ARG A 676 13.32 20.87 -8.19
N THR A 677 13.38 19.95 -7.24
CA THR A 677 14.52 19.86 -6.33
C THR A 677 15.57 18.99 -7.01
N VAL A 678 16.74 19.57 -7.24
CA VAL A 678 17.84 18.94 -7.95
C VAL A 678 19.13 19.15 -7.21
N LEU A 679 20.06 18.24 -7.41
CA LEU A 679 21.37 18.36 -6.82
C LEU A 679 22.22 19.18 -7.79
N LEU A 680 22.67 20.35 -7.33
CA LEU A 680 23.61 21.17 -8.07
C LEU A 680 25.00 20.56 -7.90
N ASN A 681 25.52 19.99 -8.98
CA ASN A 681 26.84 19.43 -9.00
C ASN A 681 27.84 20.50 -9.47
N THR A 682 28.32 21.32 -8.52
CA THR A 682 29.50 22.15 -8.78
C THR A 682 30.73 21.35 -8.39
N HIS A 683 31.80 21.43 -9.20
CA HIS A 683 33.01 20.56 -9.15
C HIS A 683 33.74 20.43 -7.79
N GLN A 684 33.29 21.12 -6.73
CA GLN A 684 33.86 21.05 -5.38
C GLN A 684 32.83 20.86 -4.25
N GLN A 685 31.52 20.95 -4.52
CA GLN A 685 30.46 20.72 -3.53
C GLN A 685 29.10 20.43 -4.18
N SER A 686 28.39 19.44 -3.64
CA SER A 686 27.03 19.10 -4.03
C SER A 686 26.02 19.80 -3.12
N LEU A 687 25.22 20.69 -3.69
CA LEU A 687 24.20 21.45 -2.96
C LEU A 687 22.80 21.06 -3.43
N LEU A 688 21.90 20.79 -2.48
CA LEU A 688 20.50 20.56 -2.82
C LEU A 688 19.83 21.91 -3.04
N ILE A 689 19.29 22.11 -4.23
CA ILE A 689 18.63 23.35 -4.60
C ILE A 689 17.25 23.05 -5.16
N GLN A 690 16.32 23.96 -4.92
CA GLN A 690 15.05 23.99 -5.61
C GLN A 690 15.14 25.02 -6.73
N GLU A 691 15.10 24.53 -7.96
CA GLU A 691 15.12 25.35 -9.16
C GLU A 691 13.70 25.49 -9.71
N SER A 692 13.29 26.70 -10.11
CA SER A 692 11.99 27.00 -10.72
C SER A 692 12.16 27.97 -11.88
N VAL A 693 11.35 27.86 -12.92
CA VAL A 693 11.46 28.74 -14.11
C VAL A 693 10.18 29.52 -14.35
N ILE A 694 10.26 30.83 -14.51
CA ILE A 694 9.12 31.71 -14.72
C ILE A 694 9.20 32.32 -16.11
N HIS A 695 8.14 32.20 -16.91
CA HIS A 695 8.03 32.84 -18.21
C HIS A 695 7.91 34.36 -18.07
N LEU A 696 8.87 35.10 -18.61
CA LEU A 696 8.82 36.57 -18.68
C LEU A 696 8.08 36.99 -19.95
N LYS A 697 7.00 37.77 -19.77
CA LYS A 697 6.17 38.30 -20.84
C LYS A 697 6.17 39.83 -20.80
N ASN A 698 6.15 40.47 -21.96
CA ASN A 698 5.99 41.92 -22.03
C ASN A 698 4.54 42.35 -21.73
N SER A 699 4.27 43.67 -21.71
CA SER A 699 2.93 44.24 -21.44
C SER A 699 1.85 43.87 -22.47
N LYS A 700 2.22 43.22 -23.59
CA LYS A 700 1.30 42.67 -24.61
C LYS A 700 1.14 41.15 -24.50
N GLY A 701 1.67 40.53 -23.44
CA GLY A 701 1.52 39.10 -23.14
C GLY A 701 2.36 38.17 -24.02
N THR A 702 3.21 38.69 -24.90
CA THR A 702 4.15 37.87 -25.69
C THR A 702 5.35 37.49 -24.82
N LEU A 703 5.75 36.24 -24.92
CA LEU A 703 6.90 35.70 -24.20
C LEU A 703 8.18 36.37 -24.73
N THR A 704 8.98 36.93 -23.83
CA THR A 704 10.24 37.63 -24.17
C THR A 704 11.47 36.93 -23.61
N GLY A 705 11.31 36.13 -22.57
CA GLY A 705 12.39 35.38 -21.95
C GLY A 705 11.87 34.53 -20.79
N LEU A 706 12.76 34.01 -19.96
CA LEU A 706 12.44 33.24 -18.75
C LEU A 706 13.27 33.76 -17.57
N ALA A 707 12.79 33.57 -16.35
CA ALA A 707 13.48 33.86 -15.10
C ALA A 707 13.59 32.58 -14.28
N LEU A 708 14.81 32.06 -14.13
CA LEU A 708 15.13 30.93 -13.28
C LEU A 708 15.39 31.41 -11.84
N ILE A 709 14.75 30.76 -10.88
CA ILE A 709 14.92 31.01 -9.45
C ILE A 709 15.50 29.76 -8.81
N PHE A 710 16.59 29.95 -8.07
CA PHE A 710 17.35 28.92 -7.38
C PHE A 710 17.29 29.19 -5.88
N ARG A 711 16.60 28.34 -5.15
CA ARG A 711 16.52 28.41 -3.70
C ARG A 711 17.36 27.29 -3.09
N PRO A 712 18.38 27.59 -2.27
CA PRO A 712 19.09 26.57 -1.51
C PRO A 712 18.16 25.94 -0.47
N VAL A 713 18.14 24.60 -0.39
CA VAL A 713 17.25 23.83 0.50
C VAL A 713 18.00 23.35 1.73
#